data_AF-A0A932UPS9-F1
#
_entry.id   AF-A0A932UPS9-F1
#
_cell.length_a   1.000
_cell.length_b   1.000
_cell.length_c   1.000
_cell.angle_alpha   90.00
_cell.angle_beta   90.00
_cell.angle_gamma   90.00
#
_symmetry.space_group_name_H-M   'P 1'
#
loop_
_entity.id
_entity.type
_entity.pdbx_description
1 polymer ?
#
loop_
_entity_poly.entity_id
_entity_poly.type
_entity_poly.pdbx_seq_one_letter_code
_entity_poly.pdbx_strand_id
1 'polypeptide(L)'
;MTETSSQAAGTDSRTYPAYQLVVLVALRWLVGWHLLYEGVAKLVNPYWTSADYLARAHWIFQDWFHSLAASPGTLSVVDFLNVWGLILIGLGLLLGAFTRVATVFGIVLLGLYYVVDPPFAGAAAAGPSEGSYLIVNKTLVELAVLVALFVFPTAHRVGLDRWIGRWAARLAGPRDAAAPAGATLTRRDLIQVLASLPVVGVLVYAILKKQAQDNARRAAIMAELRVSESGPAVIPEAVSRPPSRRVRLGVIGFGGEGESLVRSVGFAHPDWVTDATKAQAEDPRDTQLKDFLTQEDLNVDIVAVCDTFTVRAERGVAASTNDTRPGGGSRPLASAKIYRRYDELIASPDVDAVIIATPDHWHSRMGIAAARAGRHIYLEKAMTRTADEAIALRDALRATPSVVFQLGHQNRQAEAHMKAKEVVDAGILGAVTLVETTTNRNDAWGAWVWEIHKQGSPETIDWEHFQEPAPHKVPFSLERFFRWRCWCDYGTGLSGDLLSHEYDGVNQILGLGIPKSAVASGGIYFFKDGRDVPDVFQVALEYPGRDLTLVYSATLANGRNRGMVFMGHDASMQVGTGVVVMADPSSTRYKEKLERKVIDPCLPLFTYRPGFKGLDAVTSATEEYFVSRGLLWTYRGGQRVNAYHLHLKEWLTAIRDGGKTSCDIERGFEEAITCHMATAAYLTGRRMAWDPVRERIV
;
A
#
# COMPACT_ATOMS: atom_id res chain seq x y z
N MET A 1 72.40 -4.14 -51.96
CA MET A 1 73.09 -2.94 -51.42
C MET A 1 72.30 -1.75 -51.94
N THR A 2 71.60 -0.91 -51.17
CA THR A 2 71.55 -0.65 -49.72
C THR A 2 70.25 0.13 -49.44
N GLU A 3 69.71 -0.02 -48.24
CA GLU A 3 68.44 0.53 -47.72
C GLU A 3 68.44 2.07 -47.53
N THR A 4 67.28 2.73 -47.57
CA THR A 4 66.61 3.32 -46.37
C THR A 4 65.28 4.05 -46.65
N SER A 5 64.26 3.66 -45.84
CA SER A 5 63.04 4.31 -45.33
C SER A 5 62.19 5.34 -46.12
N SER A 6 60.91 4.95 -46.26
CA SER A 6 59.70 5.76 -46.42
C SER A 6 59.22 6.31 -45.06
N GLN A 7 58.60 7.51 -45.05
CA GLN A 7 57.42 7.84 -44.23
C GLN A 7 56.75 9.15 -44.67
N ALA A 8 55.43 9.23 -44.46
CA ALA A 8 54.44 10.17 -45.00
C ALA A 8 53.81 11.08 -43.92
N ALA A 9 53.15 12.18 -44.35
CA ALA A 9 52.05 12.89 -43.64
C ALA A 9 51.44 13.94 -44.61
N GLY A 10 50.13 14.20 -44.75
CA GLY A 10 48.89 13.69 -44.18
C GLY A 10 47.73 14.61 -44.63
N THR A 11 46.67 14.05 -45.24
CA THR A 11 45.49 14.75 -45.79
C THR A 11 44.33 14.78 -44.79
N ASP A 12 43.74 15.96 -44.51
CA ASP A 12 42.54 16.07 -43.68
C ASP A 12 41.28 15.67 -44.48
N SER A 13 40.82 14.44 -44.28
CA SER A 13 39.81 13.75 -45.07
C SER A 13 38.62 13.31 -44.20
N ARG A 14 37.59 14.15 -44.08
CA ARG A 14 36.26 13.74 -43.59
C ARG A 14 35.12 14.43 -44.34
N THR A 15 34.95 14.12 -45.63
CA THR A 15 33.78 14.50 -46.43
C THR A 15 32.81 13.34 -46.56
N TYR A 16 31.69 13.40 -45.83
CA TYR A 16 30.59 12.43 -45.98
C TYR A 16 29.90 12.60 -47.34
N PRO A 17 29.60 11.50 -48.06
CA PRO A 17 28.60 11.48 -49.11
C PRO A 17 27.24 12.01 -48.62
N ALA A 18 26.43 12.60 -49.51
CA ALA A 18 25.17 13.25 -49.15
C ALA A 18 24.20 12.33 -48.37
N TYR A 19 24.12 11.04 -48.74
CA TYR A 19 23.26 10.09 -48.05
C TYR A 19 23.72 9.80 -46.60
N GLN A 20 25.03 9.70 -46.36
CA GLN A 20 25.57 9.51 -45.00
C GLN A 20 25.29 10.72 -44.11
N LEU A 21 25.43 11.93 -44.68
CA LEU A 21 25.12 13.16 -43.96
C LEU A 21 23.63 13.23 -43.59
N VAL A 22 22.73 12.86 -44.51
CA VAL A 22 21.28 12.84 -44.25
C VAL A 22 20.95 11.85 -43.12
N VAL A 23 21.50 10.64 -43.17
CA VAL A 23 21.27 9.61 -42.14
C VAL A 23 21.78 10.05 -40.77
N LEU A 24 23.00 10.60 -40.69
CA LEU A 24 23.56 11.07 -39.42
C LEU A 24 22.81 12.30 -38.85
N VAL A 25 22.31 13.19 -39.71
CA VAL A 25 21.45 14.30 -39.29
C VAL A 25 20.11 13.79 -38.78
N ALA A 26 19.51 12.81 -39.48
CA ALA A 26 18.26 12.17 -39.06
C ALA A 26 18.42 11.46 -37.71
N LEU A 27 19.51 10.70 -37.50
CA LEU A 27 19.81 10.07 -36.21
C LEU A 27 19.96 11.10 -35.08
N ARG A 28 20.68 12.19 -35.32
CA ARG A 28 20.80 13.29 -34.36
C ARG A 28 19.44 13.89 -34.02
N TRP A 29 18.58 14.08 -35.02
CA TRP A 29 17.23 14.58 -34.82
C TRP A 29 16.35 13.60 -34.05
N LEU A 30 16.39 12.30 -34.36
CA LEU A 30 15.58 11.29 -33.67
C LEU A 30 15.98 11.16 -32.20
N VAL A 31 17.28 11.10 -31.90
CA VAL A 31 17.75 11.03 -30.51
C VAL A 31 17.49 12.35 -29.78
N GLY A 32 17.74 13.49 -30.43
CA GLY A 32 17.41 14.81 -29.86
C GLY A 32 15.92 14.98 -29.58
N TRP A 33 15.06 14.50 -30.47
CA TRP A 33 13.62 14.47 -30.31
C TRP A 33 13.21 13.60 -29.13
N HIS A 34 13.76 12.39 -29.03
CA HIS A 34 13.44 11.48 -27.93
C HIS A 34 13.79 12.08 -26.57
N LEU A 35 15.03 12.57 -26.40
CA LEU A 35 15.47 13.18 -25.14
C LEU A 35 14.67 14.45 -24.79
N LEU A 36 14.36 15.29 -25.78
CA LEU A 36 13.51 16.46 -25.56
C LEU A 36 12.11 16.06 -25.08
N TYR A 37 11.48 15.11 -25.77
CA TYR A 37 10.14 14.64 -25.42
C TYR A 37 10.11 14.04 -24.02
N GLU A 38 11.10 13.21 -23.68
CA GLU A 38 11.26 12.62 -22.35
C GLU A 38 11.41 13.68 -21.26
N GLY A 39 12.16 14.75 -21.51
CA GLY A 39 12.31 15.86 -20.56
C GLY A 39 11.02 16.69 -20.42
N VAL A 40 10.36 17.02 -21.52
CA VAL A 40 9.09 17.77 -21.51
C VAL A 40 7.98 16.96 -20.84
N ALA A 41 7.87 15.65 -21.13
CA ALA A 41 6.88 14.77 -20.50
C ALA A 41 7.02 14.74 -18.97
N LYS A 42 8.26 14.80 -18.46
CA LYS A 42 8.54 14.89 -17.03
C LYS A 42 8.24 16.28 -16.47
N LEU A 43 8.56 17.35 -17.21
CA LEU A 43 8.27 18.73 -16.80
C LEU A 43 6.77 19.00 -16.66
N VAL A 44 5.94 18.43 -17.54
CA VAL A 44 4.47 18.64 -17.52
C VAL A 44 3.75 17.73 -16.53
N ASN A 45 4.43 16.72 -15.98
CA ASN A 45 3.90 15.86 -14.93
C ASN A 45 4.35 16.39 -13.56
N PRO A 46 3.49 17.13 -12.82
CA PRO A 46 3.88 17.70 -11.52
C PRO A 46 4.13 16.65 -10.43
N TYR A 47 3.84 15.38 -10.72
CA TYR A 47 4.02 14.25 -9.81
C TYR A 47 5.21 13.36 -10.20
N TRP A 48 5.93 13.67 -11.29
CA TRP A 48 7.09 12.89 -11.70
C TRP A 48 8.29 13.16 -10.77
N THR A 49 8.96 12.09 -10.35
CA THR A 49 10.22 12.14 -9.61
C THR A 49 11.16 11.02 -10.04
N SER A 50 12.46 11.23 -9.89
CA SER A 50 13.50 10.21 -10.10
C SER A 50 13.65 9.25 -8.92
N ALA A 51 12.92 9.43 -7.81
CA ALA A 51 13.06 8.65 -6.58
C ALA A 51 13.02 7.14 -6.83
N ASP A 52 11.99 6.64 -7.50
CA ASP A 52 11.81 5.20 -7.78
C ASP A 52 12.81 4.67 -8.80
N TYR A 53 13.31 5.54 -9.69
CA TYR A 53 14.34 5.15 -10.64
C TYR A 53 15.68 4.94 -9.90
N LEU A 54 16.07 5.90 -9.07
CA LEU A 54 17.26 5.84 -8.24
C LEU A 54 17.19 4.72 -7.18
N ALA A 55 16.00 4.46 -6.62
CA ALA A 55 15.77 3.38 -5.66
C ALA A 55 15.85 1.98 -6.27
N ARG A 56 15.85 1.86 -7.60
CA ARG A 56 16.10 0.60 -8.32
C ARG A 56 17.57 0.37 -8.64
N ALA A 57 18.46 1.28 -8.23
CA ALA A 57 19.89 1.12 -8.39
C ALA A 57 20.39 -0.15 -7.69
N HIS A 58 20.81 -1.15 -8.46
CA HIS A 58 21.18 -2.47 -7.90
C HIS A 58 22.56 -2.95 -8.36
N TRP A 59 23.32 -2.08 -9.02
CA TRP A 59 24.64 -2.41 -9.55
C TRP A 59 25.73 -1.48 -8.95
N ILE A 60 26.66 -0.99 -9.77
CA ILE A 60 27.75 -0.13 -9.30
C ILE A 60 27.20 1.21 -8.80
N PHE A 61 27.77 1.72 -7.70
CA PHE A 61 27.38 2.97 -7.04
C PHE A 61 25.94 2.98 -6.49
N GLN A 62 25.31 1.82 -6.25
CA GLN A 62 23.96 1.73 -5.67
C GLN A 62 23.78 2.60 -4.41
N ASP A 63 24.73 2.59 -3.48
CA ASP A 63 24.64 3.37 -2.23
C ASP A 63 24.64 4.88 -2.48
N TRP A 64 25.38 5.32 -3.50
CA TRP A 64 25.40 6.72 -3.91
C TRP A 64 24.07 7.12 -4.54
N PHE A 65 23.51 6.32 -5.46
CA PHE A 65 22.19 6.59 -6.05
C PHE A 65 21.08 6.56 -4.99
N HIS A 66 21.13 5.62 -4.05
CA HIS A 66 20.20 5.56 -2.93
C HIS A 66 20.32 6.79 -2.02
N SER A 67 21.54 7.29 -1.78
CA SER A 67 21.75 8.50 -0.99
C SER A 67 21.14 9.75 -1.63
N LEU A 68 21.10 9.80 -2.98
CA LEU A 68 20.45 10.89 -3.72
C LEU A 68 18.93 10.86 -3.55
N ALA A 69 18.33 9.66 -3.45
CA ALA A 69 16.89 9.49 -3.24
C ALA A 69 16.45 9.72 -1.78
N ALA A 70 17.36 9.56 -0.81
CA ALA A 70 17.03 9.61 0.63
C ALA A 70 16.77 11.01 1.19
N SER A 71 17.25 12.07 0.52
CA SER A 71 17.08 13.47 0.96
C SER A 71 16.12 14.21 0.04
N PRO A 72 15.00 14.77 0.55
CA PRO A 72 14.06 15.54 -0.26
C PRO A 72 14.71 16.74 -0.98
N GLY A 73 15.69 17.37 -0.32
CA GLY A 73 16.45 18.49 -0.91
C GLY A 73 17.35 18.03 -2.06
N THR A 74 18.04 16.90 -1.89
CA THR A 74 18.92 16.35 -2.93
C THR A 74 18.11 15.82 -4.11
N LEU A 75 17.02 15.10 -3.84
CA LEU A 75 16.13 14.55 -4.84
C LEU A 75 15.50 15.64 -5.72
N SER A 76 15.06 16.76 -5.14
CA SER A 76 14.50 17.88 -5.93
C SER A 76 15.53 18.51 -6.88
N VAL A 77 16.80 18.56 -6.47
CA VAL A 77 17.91 18.99 -7.35
C VAL A 77 18.15 17.97 -8.47
N VAL A 78 18.13 16.68 -8.15
CA VAL A 78 18.31 15.62 -9.16
C VAL A 78 17.16 15.63 -10.16
N ASP A 79 15.91 15.77 -9.70
CA ASP A 79 14.73 15.88 -10.57
C ASP A 79 14.85 17.10 -11.49
N PHE A 80 15.22 18.25 -10.95
CA PHE A 80 15.46 19.46 -11.73
C PHE A 80 16.55 19.26 -12.79
N LEU A 81 17.72 18.75 -12.41
CA LEU A 81 18.84 18.52 -13.32
C LEU A 81 18.50 17.49 -14.39
N ASN A 82 17.74 16.45 -14.04
CA ASN A 82 17.32 15.41 -14.96
C ASN A 82 16.36 15.95 -16.02
N VAL A 83 15.31 16.65 -15.58
CA VAL A 83 14.29 17.24 -16.46
C VAL A 83 14.92 18.26 -17.40
N TRP A 84 15.63 19.24 -16.86
CA TRP A 84 16.22 20.30 -17.67
C TRP A 84 17.42 19.82 -18.48
N GLY A 85 18.19 18.85 -17.97
CA GLY A 85 19.26 18.19 -18.70
C GLY A 85 18.76 17.54 -19.99
N LEU A 86 17.71 16.71 -19.89
CA LEU A 86 17.06 16.07 -21.05
C LEU A 86 16.55 17.11 -22.07
N ILE A 87 15.89 18.16 -21.60
CA ILE A 87 15.36 19.24 -22.47
C ILE A 87 16.49 19.95 -23.21
N LEU A 88 17.54 20.39 -22.49
CA LEU A 88 18.64 21.15 -23.07
C LEU A 88 19.49 20.31 -24.03
N ILE A 89 19.76 19.04 -23.68
CA ILE A 89 20.47 18.10 -24.56
C ILE A 89 19.64 17.85 -25.82
N GLY A 90 18.34 17.57 -25.66
CA GLY A 90 17.43 17.33 -26.78
C GLY A 90 17.35 18.52 -27.75
N LEU A 91 17.18 19.73 -27.21
CA LEU A 91 17.19 20.97 -28.01
C LEU A 91 18.53 21.20 -28.72
N GLY A 92 19.66 20.99 -28.02
CA GLY A 92 21.00 21.14 -28.59
C GLY A 92 21.23 20.21 -29.79
N LEU A 93 20.80 18.95 -29.68
CA LEU A 93 20.89 17.96 -30.76
C LEU A 93 19.94 18.27 -31.93
N LEU A 94 18.70 18.68 -31.64
CA LEU A 94 17.70 19.02 -32.67
C LEU A 94 18.12 20.25 -33.48
N LEU A 95 18.51 21.33 -32.80
CA LEU A 95 18.92 22.59 -33.44
C LEU A 95 20.33 22.50 -34.02
N GLY A 96 21.11 21.48 -33.62
CA GLY A 96 22.53 21.38 -33.92
C GLY A 96 23.32 22.53 -33.32
N ALA A 97 23.01 22.91 -32.08
CA ALA A 97 23.61 23.98 -31.30
C ALA A 97 24.31 23.41 -30.07
N PHE A 98 25.57 23.80 -29.86
CA PHE A 98 26.48 23.20 -28.88
C PHE A 98 26.49 21.67 -28.97
N THR A 99 26.41 21.12 -30.17
CA THR A 99 26.10 19.69 -30.39
C THR A 99 27.12 18.79 -29.71
N ARG A 100 28.41 19.14 -29.78
CA ARG A 100 29.46 18.36 -29.09
C ARG A 100 29.24 18.33 -27.58
N VAL A 101 28.85 19.45 -26.99
CA VAL A 101 28.56 19.56 -25.57
C VAL A 101 27.30 18.75 -25.23
N ALA A 102 26.22 18.95 -25.98
CA ALA A 102 24.97 18.20 -25.81
C ALA A 102 25.17 16.68 -25.94
N THR A 103 25.96 16.22 -26.91
CA THR A 103 26.28 14.81 -27.09
C THR A 103 27.08 14.25 -25.92
N VAL A 104 28.08 14.96 -25.40
CA VAL A 104 28.85 14.51 -24.22
C VAL A 104 27.95 14.40 -22.99
N PHE A 105 27.16 15.43 -22.70
CA PHE A 105 26.22 15.39 -21.57
C PHE A 105 25.15 14.30 -21.75
N GLY A 106 24.68 14.06 -22.98
CA GLY A 106 23.76 12.96 -23.29
C GLY A 106 24.37 11.58 -23.08
N ILE A 107 25.65 11.38 -23.48
CA ILE A 107 26.38 10.13 -23.22
C ILE A 107 26.51 9.89 -21.70
N VAL A 108 26.89 10.92 -20.95
CA VAL A 108 27.01 10.82 -19.49
C VAL A 108 25.66 10.52 -18.84
N LEU A 109 24.60 11.24 -19.22
CA LEU A 109 23.26 11.06 -18.65
C LEU A 109 22.67 9.67 -18.95
N LEU A 110 22.72 9.21 -20.20
CA LEU A 110 22.26 7.86 -20.56
C LEU A 110 23.17 6.78 -19.96
N GLY A 111 24.45 7.08 -19.77
CA GLY A 111 25.38 6.20 -19.05
C GLY A 111 24.96 6.02 -17.59
N LEU A 112 24.59 7.10 -16.92
CA LEU A 112 24.03 7.05 -15.56
C LEU A 112 22.73 6.24 -15.52
N TYR A 113 21.82 6.43 -16.48
CA TYR A 113 20.60 5.62 -16.56
C TYR A 113 20.90 4.13 -16.72
N TYR A 114 21.81 3.79 -17.63
CA TYR A 114 22.19 2.40 -17.84
C TYR A 114 22.84 1.78 -16.59
N VAL A 115 23.63 2.55 -15.84
CA VAL A 115 24.27 2.09 -14.60
C VAL A 115 23.27 1.87 -13.47
N VAL A 116 22.22 2.69 -13.37
CA VAL A 116 21.18 2.55 -12.35
C VAL A 116 20.40 1.25 -12.55
N ASP A 117 20.01 0.91 -13.78
CA ASP A 117 19.15 -0.25 -14.04
C ASP A 117 19.67 -1.09 -15.22
N PRO A 118 20.79 -1.82 -15.07
CA PRO A 118 21.38 -2.60 -16.15
C PRO A 118 20.60 -3.91 -16.41
N PRO A 119 20.40 -4.32 -17.67
CA PRO A 119 19.55 -5.45 -18.06
C PRO A 119 20.21 -6.84 -17.87
N PHE A 120 20.92 -7.08 -16.77
CA PHE A 120 21.64 -8.35 -16.55
C PHE A 120 20.71 -9.50 -16.13
N ALA A 121 20.93 -10.70 -16.68
CA ALA A 121 20.20 -11.90 -16.26
C ALA A 121 20.55 -12.28 -14.80
N GLY A 122 19.53 -12.40 -13.94
CA GLY A 122 19.68 -12.89 -12.56
C GLY A 122 19.78 -11.82 -11.47
N ALA A 123 19.78 -10.53 -11.81
CA ALA A 123 19.49 -9.45 -10.85
C ALA A 123 17.96 -9.29 -10.73
N ALA A 124 17.48 -9.00 -9.51
CA ALA A 124 16.09 -9.15 -9.08
C ALA A 124 15.02 -8.65 -10.08
N ALA A 125 14.07 -9.54 -10.37
CA ALA A 125 13.00 -9.34 -11.35
C ALA A 125 12.03 -8.19 -11.00
N ALA A 126 11.77 -7.32 -11.98
CA ALA A 126 10.57 -6.51 -12.04
C ALA A 126 10.06 -6.43 -13.50
N GLY A 127 9.34 -7.47 -13.93
CA GLY A 127 8.48 -7.46 -15.11
C GLY A 127 9.17 -7.32 -16.49
N PRO A 128 8.43 -7.56 -17.59
CA PRO A 128 8.96 -7.36 -18.93
C PRO A 128 9.05 -5.85 -19.21
N SER A 129 10.21 -5.24 -18.95
CA SER A 129 10.56 -4.00 -19.64
C SER A 129 10.76 -4.34 -21.12
N GLU A 130 10.07 -3.66 -22.04
CA GLU A 130 10.25 -3.88 -23.48
C GLU A 130 11.74 -3.92 -23.85
N GLY A 131 12.19 -5.05 -24.42
CA GLY A 131 13.49 -5.16 -25.08
C GLY A 131 14.73 -5.36 -24.19
N SER A 132 14.62 -6.01 -23.02
CA SER A 132 15.80 -6.45 -22.25
C SER A 132 16.37 -7.75 -22.83
N TYR A 133 17.55 -7.67 -23.48
CA TYR A 133 18.26 -8.83 -24.04
C TYR A 133 19.65 -8.97 -23.39
N LEU A 134 19.69 -9.50 -22.16
CA LEU A 134 20.89 -9.90 -21.38
C LEU A 134 21.90 -8.81 -20.98
N ILE A 135 22.22 -7.89 -21.88
CA ILE A 135 23.16 -6.76 -21.73
C ILE A 135 22.66 -5.56 -22.57
N VAL A 136 21.96 -5.78 -23.68
CA VAL A 136 21.51 -4.70 -24.56
C VAL A 136 20.09 -4.29 -24.21
N ASN A 137 19.88 -2.98 -23.98
CA ASN A 137 18.58 -2.33 -23.88
C ASN A 137 18.54 -1.06 -24.75
N LYS A 138 17.36 -0.43 -24.84
CA LYS A 138 17.15 0.82 -25.58
C LYS A 138 18.14 1.93 -25.17
N THR A 139 18.38 2.11 -23.86
CA THR A 139 19.29 3.13 -23.34
C THR A 139 20.72 2.96 -23.85
N LEU A 140 21.22 1.73 -23.89
CA LEU A 140 22.56 1.42 -24.43
C LEU A 140 22.67 1.71 -25.92
N VAL A 141 21.63 1.40 -26.69
CA VAL A 141 21.58 1.69 -28.14
C VAL A 141 21.61 3.19 -28.38
N GLU A 142 20.81 3.98 -27.66
CA GLU A 142 20.79 5.44 -27.79
C GLU A 142 22.11 6.08 -27.36
N LEU A 143 22.73 5.57 -26.28
CA LEU A 143 24.08 5.96 -25.87
C LEU A 143 25.11 5.70 -26.99
N ALA A 144 25.07 4.52 -27.61
CA ALA A 144 25.96 4.18 -28.72
C ALA A 144 25.73 5.08 -29.95
N VAL A 145 24.48 5.46 -30.24
CA VAL A 145 24.17 6.45 -31.28
C VAL A 145 24.75 7.82 -30.95
N LEU A 146 24.66 8.28 -29.70
CA LEU A 146 25.30 9.53 -29.28
C LEU A 146 26.83 9.45 -29.42
N VAL A 147 27.46 8.33 -29.06
CA VAL A 147 28.91 8.13 -29.30
C VAL A 147 29.23 8.22 -30.80
N ALA A 148 28.43 7.60 -31.66
CA ALA A 148 28.60 7.72 -33.10
C ALA A 148 28.45 9.17 -33.58
N LEU A 149 27.47 9.93 -33.07
CA LEU A 149 27.28 11.34 -33.40
C LEU A 149 28.40 12.26 -32.87
N PHE A 150 29.06 11.86 -31.79
CA PHE A 150 30.25 12.55 -31.27
C PHE A 150 31.45 12.36 -32.20
N VAL A 151 31.66 11.12 -32.67
CA VAL A 151 32.77 10.74 -33.57
C VAL A 151 32.54 11.29 -34.99
N PHE A 152 31.29 11.30 -35.44
CA PHE A 152 30.86 11.75 -36.76
C PHE A 152 29.98 13.01 -36.67
N PRO A 153 30.55 14.18 -36.30
CA PRO A 153 29.76 15.37 -36.05
C PRO A 153 29.13 15.88 -37.35
N THR A 154 27.82 16.18 -37.32
CA THR A 154 27.08 16.74 -38.47
C THR A 154 26.78 18.24 -38.34
N ALA A 155 26.92 18.78 -37.13
CA ALA A 155 26.44 20.12 -36.78
C ALA A 155 27.15 21.28 -37.46
N HIS A 156 28.42 21.10 -37.81
CA HIS A 156 29.19 22.10 -38.55
C HIS A 156 28.74 22.23 -40.02
N ARG A 157 27.96 21.28 -40.54
CA ARG A 157 27.35 21.34 -41.88
C ARG A 157 25.87 21.69 -41.84
N VAL A 158 25.13 20.97 -41.00
CA VAL A 158 23.67 21.10 -40.86
C VAL A 158 23.37 21.31 -39.38
N GLY A 159 23.34 22.56 -38.93
CA GLY A 159 23.13 22.95 -37.54
C GLY A 159 23.48 24.42 -37.28
N LEU A 160 23.17 24.91 -36.08
CA LEU A 160 23.53 26.26 -35.63
C LEU A 160 25.02 26.40 -35.24
N ASP A 161 25.71 25.30 -34.94
CA ASP A 161 27.15 25.27 -34.61
C ASP A 161 28.04 25.91 -35.69
N ARG A 162 27.63 25.81 -36.96
CA ARG A 162 28.32 26.46 -38.08
C ARG A 162 28.38 27.98 -37.95
N TRP A 163 27.41 28.58 -37.27
CA TRP A 163 27.31 30.02 -37.04
C TRP A 163 27.94 30.42 -35.70
N ILE A 164 27.75 29.62 -34.65
CA ILE A 164 28.32 29.85 -33.32
C ILE A 164 29.85 29.87 -33.39
N GLY A 165 30.47 28.93 -34.11
CA GLY A 165 31.93 28.91 -34.29
C GLY A 165 32.48 30.12 -35.05
N ARG A 166 31.73 30.66 -36.02
CA ARG A 166 32.10 31.87 -36.79
C ARG A 166 31.95 33.15 -35.97
N TRP A 167 30.96 33.20 -35.07
CA TRP A 167 30.74 34.32 -34.18
C TRP A 167 31.79 34.38 -33.07
N ALA A 168 32.14 33.23 -32.47
CA ALA A 168 33.24 33.12 -31.52
C ALA A 168 34.61 33.48 -32.15
N ALA A 169 34.87 33.07 -33.39
CA ALA A 169 36.09 33.42 -34.13
C ALA A 169 36.15 34.91 -34.55
N ARG A 170 35.02 35.64 -34.58
CA ARG A 170 35.00 37.10 -34.80
C ARG A 170 35.29 37.90 -33.53
N LEU A 171 35.07 37.32 -32.36
CA LEU A 171 35.33 37.95 -31.05
C LEU A 171 36.80 37.76 -30.60
N ALA A 172 37.47 36.72 -31.07
CA ALA A 172 38.92 36.56 -30.92
C ALA A 172 39.63 37.28 -32.08
N GLY A 173 40.33 38.39 -31.81
CA GLY A 173 41.00 39.23 -32.82
C GLY A 173 41.99 38.51 -33.77
N PRO A 174 42.47 39.20 -34.82
CA PRO A 174 42.99 38.57 -36.03
C PRO A 174 44.37 37.89 -35.88
N ARG A 175 44.55 36.76 -36.56
CA ARG A 175 45.84 36.28 -37.07
C ARG A 175 45.73 36.15 -38.59
N ASP A 176 46.66 36.78 -39.29
CA ASP A 176 46.67 36.95 -40.73
C ASP A 176 46.69 35.63 -41.52
N ALA A 177 45.67 35.43 -42.37
CA ALA A 177 45.79 34.86 -43.72
C ALA A 177 44.43 34.93 -44.45
N ALA A 178 44.40 35.72 -45.53
CA ALA A 178 43.47 35.80 -46.67
C ALA A 178 41.98 35.38 -46.48
N ALA A 179 41.08 36.34 -46.73
CA ALA A 179 39.65 36.13 -46.85
C ALA A 179 39.26 35.26 -48.07
N PRO A 180 38.19 34.44 -47.94
CA PRO A 180 37.24 34.35 -49.03
C PRO A 180 35.79 34.63 -48.59
N ALA A 181 35.15 35.44 -49.44
CA ALA A 181 33.73 35.56 -49.79
C ALA A 181 32.64 35.34 -48.71
N GLY A 182 31.83 36.38 -48.54
CA GLY A 182 30.66 36.39 -47.65
C GLY A 182 29.65 35.28 -47.93
N ALA A 183 29.22 34.62 -46.85
CA ALA A 183 28.08 33.71 -46.88
C ALA A 183 26.79 34.52 -46.77
N THR A 184 26.11 34.73 -47.88
CA THR A 184 24.70 35.11 -47.90
C THR A 184 23.86 33.91 -47.46
N LEU A 185 22.94 34.13 -46.51
CA LEU A 185 21.94 33.13 -46.10
C LEU A 185 21.12 32.72 -47.33
N THR A 186 21.28 31.48 -47.80
CA THR A 186 20.47 30.98 -48.91
C THR A 186 19.06 30.63 -48.41
N ARG A 187 18.03 30.83 -49.24
CA ARG A 187 16.63 30.47 -48.92
C ARG A 187 16.48 29.02 -48.42
N ARG A 188 17.33 28.10 -48.91
CA ARG A 188 17.33 26.67 -48.56
C ARG A 188 17.74 26.42 -47.10
N ASP A 189 18.65 27.24 -46.58
CA ASP A 189 19.13 27.16 -45.20
C ASP A 189 18.12 27.73 -44.19
N LEU A 190 17.36 28.74 -44.59
CA LEU A 190 16.28 29.31 -43.78
C LEU A 190 15.12 28.32 -43.64
N ILE A 191 14.80 27.58 -44.71
CA ILE A 191 13.76 26.54 -44.73
C ILE A 191 14.11 25.38 -43.79
N GLN A 192 15.39 24.99 -43.64
CA GLN A 192 15.79 23.89 -42.76
C GLN A 192 15.68 24.22 -41.27
N VAL A 193 15.95 25.48 -40.87
CA VAL A 193 15.74 25.95 -39.48
C VAL A 193 14.25 26.20 -39.21
N LEU A 194 13.51 26.67 -40.22
CA LEU A 194 12.06 26.82 -40.14
C LEU A 194 11.29 25.49 -40.20
N ALA A 195 11.92 24.37 -40.56
CA ALA A 195 11.26 23.06 -40.61
C ALA A 195 11.03 22.43 -39.22
N SER A 196 11.83 22.78 -38.21
CA SER A 196 11.69 22.25 -36.84
C SER A 196 10.74 23.06 -35.96
N LEU A 197 10.57 24.36 -36.23
CA LEU A 197 9.65 25.26 -35.52
C LEU A 197 8.17 24.82 -35.57
N PRO A 198 7.61 24.40 -36.72
CA PRO A 198 6.24 23.89 -36.83
C PRO A 198 6.03 22.62 -36.01
N VAL A 199 7.04 21.73 -35.93
CA VAL A 199 6.93 20.48 -35.18
C VAL A 199 6.88 20.73 -33.67
N VAL A 200 7.75 21.62 -33.17
CA VAL A 200 7.73 22.04 -31.75
C VAL A 200 6.45 22.82 -31.42
N GLY A 201 6.00 23.71 -32.32
CA GLY A 201 4.75 24.45 -32.16
C GLY A 201 3.51 23.55 -32.13
N VAL A 202 3.42 22.56 -33.04
CA VAL A 202 2.35 21.55 -33.07
C VAL A 202 2.39 20.68 -31.81
N LEU A 203 3.57 20.32 -31.31
CA LEU A 203 3.72 19.56 -30.07
C LEU A 203 3.23 20.37 -28.85
N VAL A 204 3.71 21.60 -28.68
CA VAL A 204 3.26 22.47 -27.57
C VAL A 204 1.76 22.69 -27.65
N TYR A 205 1.22 22.94 -28.84
CA TYR A 205 -0.23 23.04 -29.05
C TYR A 205 -0.97 21.74 -28.69
N ALA A 206 -0.46 20.58 -29.11
CA ALA A 206 -1.06 19.28 -28.80
C ALA A 206 -1.02 18.97 -27.30
N ILE A 207 0.08 19.30 -26.62
CA ILE A 207 0.23 19.15 -25.17
C ILE A 207 -0.75 20.09 -24.44
N LEU A 208 -0.76 21.38 -24.78
CA LEU A 208 -1.67 22.34 -24.16
C LEU A 208 -3.14 21.99 -24.43
N LYS A 209 -3.46 21.53 -25.63
CA LYS A 209 -4.80 21.05 -26.00
C LYS A 209 -5.19 19.80 -25.20
N LYS A 210 -4.29 18.81 -25.10
CA LYS A 210 -4.51 17.60 -24.31
C LYS A 210 -4.68 17.93 -22.83
N GLN A 211 -3.81 18.78 -22.28
CA GLN A 211 -3.87 19.21 -20.89
C GLN A 211 -5.13 20.01 -20.58
N ALA A 212 -5.56 20.89 -21.48
CA ALA A 212 -6.84 21.57 -21.35
C ALA A 212 -8.03 20.60 -21.39
N GLN A 213 -7.99 19.58 -22.27
CA GLN A 213 -9.01 18.55 -22.35
C GLN A 213 -9.04 17.66 -21.10
N ASP A 214 -7.89 17.23 -20.59
CA ASP A 214 -7.77 16.40 -19.40
C ASP A 214 -8.19 17.18 -18.14
N ASN A 215 -7.79 18.45 -18.02
CA ASN A 215 -8.25 19.34 -16.94
C ASN A 215 -9.76 19.59 -16.99
N ALA A 216 -10.34 19.79 -18.18
CA ALA A 216 -11.78 19.96 -18.34
C ALA A 216 -12.56 18.68 -18.00
N ARG A 217 -12.05 17.51 -18.40
CA ARG A 217 -12.61 16.19 -18.02
C ARG A 217 -12.56 15.99 -16.51
N ARG A 218 -11.40 16.22 -15.89
CA ARG A 218 -11.20 16.18 -14.44
C ARG A 218 -12.19 17.09 -13.73
N ALA A 219 -12.31 18.35 -14.14
CA ALA A 219 -13.27 19.29 -13.55
C ALA A 219 -14.73 18.81 -13.70
N ALA A 220 -15.11 18.25 -14.84
CA ALA A 220 -16.46 17.75 -15.09
C ALA A 220 -16.81 16.47 -14.31
N ILE A 221 -15.81 15.63 -14.04
CA ILE A 221 -15.94 14.44 -13.19
C ILE A 221 -16.00 14.87 -11.72
N MET A 222 -15.10 15.74 -11.27
CA MET A 222 -15.08 16.24 -9.89
C MET A 222 -16.35 17.00 -9.50
N ALA A 223 -16.91 17.79 -10.42
CA ALA A 223 -18.19 18.47 -10.23
C ALA A 223 -19.37 17.50 -10.01
N GLU A 224 -19.27 16.28 -10.55
CA GLU A 224 -20.27 15.22 -10.40
C GLU A 224 -20.12 14.45 -9.10
N LEU A 225 -18.87 14.13 -8.74
CA LEU A 225 -18.60 13.19 -7.66
C LEU A 225 -18.93 13.78 -6.29
N ARG A 226 -18.88 15.11 -6.09
CA ARG A 226 -19.09 15.78 -4.79
C ARG A 226 -18.26 15.18 -3.63
N VAL A 227 -17.24 14.36 -3.93
CA VAL A 227 -16.29 13.77 -2.99
C VAL A 227 -15.06 14.67 -2.89
N SER A 228 -14.52 14.89 -1.68
CA SER A 228 -13.42 15.83 -1.42
C SER A 228 -12.08 15.35 -2.00
N GLU A 229 -11.32 16.25 -2.65
CA GLU A 229 -9.98 15.99 -3.24
C GLU A 229 -8.88 15.59 -2.24
N SER A 230 -9.09 15.86 -0.96
CA SER A 230 -8.15 15.58 0.12
C SER A 230 -8.43 14.22 0.78
N GLY A 231 -7.74 13.93 1.88
CA GLY A 231 -8.07 12.80 2.76
C GLY A 231 -9.55 12.79 3.20
N PRO A 232 -10.00 11.71 3.86
CA PRO A 232 -11.41 11.52 4.21
C PRO A 232 -11.98 12.73 4.95
N ALA A 233 -13.23 13.08 4.62
CA ALA A 233 -13.93 14.27 5.10
C ALA A 233 -14.17 14.24 6.62
N VAL A 234 -14.26 13.05 7.20
CA VAL A 234 -14.42 12.85 8.65
C VAL A 234 -13.40 11.82 9.13
N ILE A 235 -12.51 12.25 10.01
CA ILE A 235 -11.68 11.35 10.84
C ILE A 235 -12.35 11.32 12.22
N PRO A 236 -12.55 10.14 12.84
CA PRO A 236 -13.16 10.06 14.16
C PRO A 236 -12.44 10.96 15.18
N GLU A 237 -13.18 11.86 15.84
CA GLU A 237 -12.63 12.87 16.76
C GLU A 237 -11.84 12.23 17.93
N ALA A 238 -12.24 11.03 18.35
CA ALA A 238 -11.56 10.24 19.38
C ALA A 238 -10.09 9.94 19.06
N VAL A 239 -9.72 9.92 17.78
CA VAL A 239 -8.35 9.64 17.31
C VAL A 239 -7.52 10.92 17.21
N SER A 240 -8.13 12.10 17.28
CA SER A 240 -7.47 13.40 17.16
C SER A 240 -7.10 14.05 18.49
N ARG A 241 -7.65 13.57 19.61
CA ARG A 241 -7.39 14.13 20.95
C ARG A 241 -6.09 13.58 21.56
N PRO A 242 -5.31 14.41 22.29
CA PRO A 242 -4.13 13.95 22.99
C PRO A 242 -4.52 13.15 24.26
N PRO A 243 -3.75 12.12 24.64
CA PRO A 243 -3.95 11.35 25.86
C PRO A 243 -3.93 12.23 27.13
N SER A 244 -4.95 12.04 27.99
CA SER A 244 -5.14 12.79 29.23
C SER A 244 -4.84 11.93 30.48
N ARG A 245 -5.85 11.28 31.06
CA ARG A 245 -5.73 10.40 32.24
C ARG A 245 -4.94 9.14 31.90
N ARG A 246 -4.06 8.72 32.81
CA ARG A 246 -3.38 7.43 32.69
C ARG A 246 -4.36 6.26 32.84
N VAL A 247 -4.24 5.24 31.99
CA VAL A 247 -5.05 4.01 32.04
C VAL A 247 -4.16 2.80 32.34
N ARG A 248 -4.54 1.97 33.30
CA ARG A 248 -3.81 0.76 33.69
C ARG A 248 -4.41 -0.47 32.98
N LEU A 249 -3.62 -1.11 32.14
CA LEU A 249 -4.03 -2.20 31.28
C LEU A 249 -3.61 -3.57 31.83
N GLY A 250 -4.56 -4.50 31.85
CA GLY A 250 -4.29 -5.93 31.96
C GLY A 250 -4.31 -6.59 30.58
N VAL A 251 -3.43 -7.55 30.35
CA VAL A 251 -3.34 -8.30 29.09
C VAL A 251 -3.67 -9.76 29.34
N ILE A 252 -4.66 -10.28 28.61
CA ILE A 252 -5.11 -11.67 28.69
C ILE A 252 -4.86 -12.32 27.33
N GLY A 253 -3.84 -13.17 27.27
CA GLY A 253 -3.28 -13.73 26.04
C GLY A 253 -2.17 -12.84 25.45
N PHE A 254 -0.92 -13.28 25.56
CA PHE A 254 0.27 -12.64 24.99
C PHE A 254 0.86 -13.51 23.86
N GLY A 255 -0.03 -13.99 22.96
CA GLY A 255 0.36 -14.62 21.70
C GLY A 255 0.80 -13.59 20.64
N GLY A 256 0.92 -13.98 19.37
CA GLY A 256 1.36 -13.09 18.29
C GLY A 256 0.50 -11.82 18.12
N GLU A 257 -0.83 -11.95 18.22
CA GLU A 257 -1.75 -10.79 18.22
C GLU A 257 -1.65 -9.99 19.52
N GLY A 258 -1.61 -10.65 20.69
CA GLY A 258 -1.45 -9.98 21.98
C GLY A 258 -0.17 -9.14 22.06
N GLU A 259 0.97 -9.67 21.60
CA GLU A 259 2.23 -8.95 21.51
C GLU A 259 2.12 -7.76 20.52
N SER A 260 1.41 -7.91 19.41
CA SER A 260 1.18 -6.82 18.44
C SER A 260 0.29 -5.71 18.99
N LEU A 261 -0.74 -6.04 19.77
CA LEU A 261 -1.60 -5.07 20.46
C LEU A 261 -0.84 -4.33 21.55
N VAL A 262 -0.07 -5.05 22.37
CA VAL A 262 0.74 -4.45 23.44
C VAL A 262 1.83 -3.54 22.86
N ARG A 263 2.46 -3.94 21.75
CA ARG A 263 3.33 -3.06 20.96
C ARG A 263 2.57 -1.84 20.43
N SER A 264 1.35 -2.01 19.93
CA SER A 264 0.56 -0.90 19.37
C SER A 264 0.13 0.13 20.41
N VAL A 265 0.00 -0.24 21.70
CA VAL A 265 -0.18 0.73 22.80
C VAL A 265 1.14 1.31 23.35
N GLY A 266 2.27 0.96 22.74
CA GLY A 266 3.58 1.54 23.04
C GLY A 266 4.52 0.66 23.86
N PHE A 267 4.25 -0.63 24.05
CA PHE A 267 5.11 -1.52 24.85
C PHE A 267 5.61 -2.68 23.98
N ALA A 268 6.75 -2.51 23.32
CA ALA A 268 7.35 -3.55 22.51
C ALA A 268 8.14 -4.55 23.39
N HIS A 269 8.12 -5.84 23.03
CA HIS A 269 9.04 -6.80 23.63
C HIS A 269 10.51 -6.43 23.29
N PRO A 270 11.48 -6.58 24.22
CA PRO A 270 12.89 -6.31 23.95
C PRO A 270 13.44 -7.02 22.71
N ASP A 271 13.18 -8.32 22.54
CA ASP A 271 13.59 -9.07 21.33
C ASP A 271 13.09 -8.42 20.04
N TRP A 272 11.84 -7.95 20.01
CA TRP A 272 11.30 -7.28 18.81
C TRP A 272 12.07 -5.98 18.51
N VAL A 273 12.43 -5.22 19.55
CA VAL A 273 13.25 -4.00 19.38
C VAL A 273 14.64 -4.38 18.85
N THR A 274 15.26 -5.43 19.38
CA THR A 274 16.55 -5.95 18.88
C THR A 274 16.45 -6.36 17.42
N ASP A 275 15.44 -7.16 17.06
CA ASP A 275 15.22 -7.63 15.69
C ASP A 275 14.92 -6.48 14.74
N ALA A 276 14.08 -5.52 15.13
CA ALA A 276 13.77 -4.35 14.32
C ALA A 276 14.96 -3.40 14.16
N THR A 277 15.81 -3.28 15.20
CA THR A 277 17.07 -2.52 15.12
C THR A 277 18.03 -3.19 14.14
N LYS A 278 18.15 -4.52 14.22
CA LYS A 278 18.98 -5.30 13.29
C LYS A 278 18.45 -5.20 11.86
N ALA A 279 17.14 -5.35 11.65
CA ALA A 279 16.52 -5.23 10.35
C ALA A 279 16.73 -3.83 9.74
N GLN A 280 16.63 -2.77 10.54
CA GLN A 280 16.94 -1.41 10.11
C GLN A 280 18.43 -1.20 9.78
N ALA A 281 19.33 -1.87 10.51
CA ALA A 281 20.76 -1.83 10.21
C ALA A 281 21.12 -2.60 8.92
N GLU A 282 20.39 -3.68 8.63
CA GLU A 282 20.54 -4.48 7.40
C GLU A 282 19.87 -3.83 6.18
N ASP A 283 18.70 -3.20 6.36
CA ASP A 283 17.97 -2.45 5.34
C ASP A 283 17.51 -1.09 5.93
N PRO A 284 18.18 0.03 5.59
CA PRO A 284 17.78 1.36 6.06
C PRO A 284 16.37 1.80 5.67
N ARG A 285 15.70 1.10 4.75
CA ARG A 285 14.29 1.33 4.38
C ARG A 285 13.33 0.68 5.37
N ASP A 286 13.79 -0.31 6.14
CA ASP A 286 13.02 -0.86 7.24
C ASP A 286 12.85 0.23 8.31
N THR A 287 11.63 0.72 8.36
CA THR A 287 11.22 1.87 9.14
C THR A 287 10.33 1.44 10.31
N GLN A 288 10.17 0.14 10.56
CA GLN A 288 9.25 -0.37 11.59
C GLN A 288 9.57 0.18 12.98
N LEU A 289 10.85 0.18 13.38
CA LEU A 289 11.27 0.72 14.68
C LEU A 289 11.06 2.24 14.76
N LYS A 290 11.44 2.95 13.69
CA LYS A 290 11.27 4.41 13.60
C LYS A 290 9.79 4.78 13.71
N ASP A 291 8.94 4.15 12.91
CA ASP A 291 7.50 4.38 12.90
C ASP A 291 6.91 4.12 14.28
N PHE A 292 7.26 2.99 14.90
CA PHE A 292 6.85 2.66 16.26
C PHE A 292 7.24 3.74 17.26
N LEU A 293 8.48 4.21 17.27
CA LEU A 293 8.97 5.25 18.20
C LEU A 293 8.34 6.62 17.95
N THR A 294 7.93 6.93 16.72
CA THR A 294 7.28 8.20 16.35
C THR A 294 5.78 8.23 16.67
N GLN A 295 5.19 7.11 17.10
CA GLN A 295 3.80 7.08 17.54
C GLN A 295 3.61 7.96 18.79
N GLU A 296 2.36 8.33 19.05
CA GLU A 296 2.01 9.06 20.26
C GLU A 296 2.09 8.13 21.48
N ASP A 297 2.64 8.61 22.61
CA ASP A 297 2.51 7.87 23.87
C ASP A 297 1.05 7.92 24.32
N LEU A 298 0.36 6.78 24.27
CA LEU A 298 -1.04 6.67 24.65
C LEU A 298 -1.29 6.85 26.15
N ASN A 299 -0.27 7.15 26.96
CA ASN A 299 -0.33 7.34 28.42
C ASN A 299 -1.01 6.17 29.14
N VAL A 300 -0.48 4.96 28.92
CA VAL A 300 -0.95 3.72 29.55
C VAL A 300 0.18 2.98 30.26
N ASP A 301 -0.18 2.10 31.19
CA ASP A 301 0.73 1.15 31.85
C ASP A 301 0.24 -0.28 31.64
N ILE A 302 1.16 -1.21 31.35
CA ILE A 302 0.85 -2.65 31.41
C ILE A 302 1.12 -3.11 32.83
N VAL A 303 0.06 -3.37 33.61
CA VAL A 303 0.17 -3.68 35.05
C VAL A 303 -0.06 -5.15 35.37
N ALA A 304 -0.68 -5.89 34.45
CA ALA A 304 -1.01 -7.29 34.65
C ALA A 304 -0.94 -8.09 33.34
N VAL A 305 -0.48 -9.33 33.43
CA VAL A 305 -0.43 -10.27 32.29
C VAL A 305 -0.97 -11.63 32.73
N CYS A 306 -1.80 -12.25 31.90
CA CYS A 306 -2.32 -13.60 32.08
C CYS A 306 -2.17 -14.38 30.78
N ASP A 307 -1.46 -15.51 30.80
CA ASP A 307 -1.37 -16.45 29.69
C ASP A 307 -1.23 -17.88 30.21
N THR A 308 -1.89 -18.83 29.53
CA THR A 308 -1.79 -20.26 29.83
C THR A 308 -0.39 -20.83 29.52
N PHE A 309 0.40 -20.16 28.68
CA PHE A 309 1.78 -20.53 28.39
C PHE A 309 2.74 -19.59 29.11
N THR A 310 3.48 -20.15 30.07
CA THR A 310 4.34 -19.38 30.99
C THR A 310 5.35 -18.49 30.24
N VAL A 311 5.92 -18.97 29.12
CA VAL A 311 6.85 -18.19 28.29
C VAL A 311 6.18 -16.93 27.73
N ARG A 312 4.92 -17.01 27.28
CA ARG A 312 4.19 -15.82 26.79
C ARG A 312 3.90 -14.83 27.92
N ALA A 313 3.55 -15.33 29.11
CA ALA A 313 3.36 -14.47 30.27
C ALA A 313 4.64 -13.70 30.64
N GLU A 314 5.80 -14.38 30.66
CA GLU A 314 7.11 -13.77 30.92
C GLU A 314 7.48 -12.73 29.86
N ARG A 315 7.20 -13.00 28.57
CA ARG A 315 7.36 -12.01 27.50
C ARG A 315 6.51 -10.77 27.74
N GLY A 316 5.26 -10.93 28.17
CA GLY A 316 4.39 -9.80 28.52
C GLY A 316 4.96 -8.94 29.65
N VAL A 317 5.58 -9.56 30.66
CA VAL A 317 6.28 -8.84 31.73
C VAL A 317 7.49 -8.09 31.17
N ALA A 318 8.32 -8.73 30.35
CA ALA A 318 9.48 -8.06 29.75
C ALA A 318 9.09 -6.84 28.90
N ALA A 319 7.98 -6.93 28.15
CA ALA A 319 7.44 -5.81 27.39
C ALA A 319 6.98 -4.65 28.29
N SER A 320 6.38 -4.94 29.46
CA SER A 320 5.89 -3.91 30.40
C SER A 320 6.96 -2.97 30.94
N THR A 321 8.21 -3.45 31.00
CA THR A 321 9.36 -2.71 31.53
C THR A 321 10.27 -2.13 30.45
N ASN A 322 9.98 -2.37 29.16
CA ASN A 322 10.84 -1.90 28.08
C ASN A 322 10.59 -0.41 27.79
N ASP A 323 11.61 0.42 28.06
CA ASP A 323 11.53 1.87 27.89
C ASP A 323 11.93 2.34 26.47
N THR A 324 12.29 1.42 25.57
CA THR A 324 12.39 1.75 24.13
C THR A 324 10.98 1.82 23.55
N ARG A 325 10.32 2.96 23.73
CA ARG A 325 8.91 3.18 23.38
C ARG A 325 8.60 4.64 23.00
N PRO A 326 7.43 4.91 22.38
CA PRO A 326 6.82 6.24 22.38
C PRO A 326 6.84 6.89 23.77
N GLY A 327 7.46 8.07 23.86
CA GLY A 327 7.57 8.80 25.13
C GLY A 327 8.52 8.17 26.17
N GLY A 328 9.42 7.27 25.75
CA GLY A 328 10.40 6.62 26.63
C GLY A 328 11.25 7.63 27.42
N GLY A 329 11.65 7.24 28.64
CA GLY A 329 12.39 8.10 29.57
C GLY A 329 11.57 9.20 30.25
N SER A 330 10.29 9.35 29.91
CA SER A 330 9.40 10.34 30.55
C SER A 330 9.01 9.99 31.99
N ARG A 331 9.06 8.70 32.35
CA ARG A 331 8.65 8.20 33.68
C ARG A 331 9.17 6.79 33.96
N PRO A 332 9.29 6.39 35.24
CA PRO A 332 9.59 5.01 35.59
C PRO A 332 8.44 4.07 35.21
N LEU A 333 8.80 2.89 34.71
CA LEU A 333 7.87 1.79 34.40
C LEU A 333 7.89 0.76 35.54
N ALA A 334 6.71 0.24 35.87
CA ALA A 334 6.56 -0.85 36.83
C ALA A 334 6.43 -2.18 36.08
N SER A 335 6.99 -3.25 36.67
CA SER A 335 6.84 -4.60 36.13
C SER A 335 5.40 -5.09 36.29
N ALA A 336 4.82 -5.61 35.21
CA ALA A 336 3.50 -6.20 35.24
C ALA A 336 3.48 -7.45 36.13
N LYS A 337 2.41 -7.63 36.90
CA LYS A 337 2.19 -8.84 37.69
C LYS A 337 1.64 -9.96 36.81
N ILE A 338 2.24 -11.15 36.89
CA ILE A 338 1.71 -12.36 36.27
C ILE A 338 0.54 -12.88 37.10
N TYR A 339 -0.57 -13.17 36.43
CA TYR A 339 -1.72 -13.90 36.95
C TYR A 339 -1.84 -15.23 36.21
N ARG A 340 -2.14 -16.30 36.95
CA ARG A 340 -2.38 -17.62 36.36
C ARG A 340 -3.80 -17.74 35.79
N ARG A 341 -4.75 -17.04 36.39
CA ARG A 341 -6.15 -17.03 35.97
C ARG A 341 -6.62 -15.64 35.58
N TYR A 342 -7.44 -15.58 34.54
CA TYR A 342 -7.92 -14.32 34.00
C TYR A 342 -8.90 -13.61 34.96
N ASP A 343 -9.67 -14.36 35.75
CA ASP A 343 -10.61 -13.82 36.71
C ASP A 343 -9.92 -13.09 37.87
N GLU A 344 -8.77 -13.58 38.32
CA GLU A 344 -7.93 -12.89 39.31
C GLU A 344 -7.37 -11.57 38.76
N LEU A 345 -6.93 -11.56 37.50
CA LEU A 345 -6.45 -10.36 36.82
C LEU A 345 -7.57 -9.32 36.71
N ILE A 346 -8.77 -9.75 36.28
CA ILE A 346 -9.95 -8.89 36.14
C ILE A 346 -10.41 -8.34 37.50
N ALA A 347 -10.30 -9.14 38.57
CA ALA A 347 -10.65 -8.73 39.92
C ALA A 347 -9.67 -7.72 40.53
N SER A 348 -8.44 -7.62 40.00
CA SER A 348 -7.42 -6.72 40.53
C SER A 348 -7.88 -5.25 40.57
N PRO A 349 -7.74 -4.54 41.70
CA PRO A 349 -8.04 -3.11 41.79
C PRO A 349 -7.05 -2.25 40.98
N ASP A 350 -5.94 -2.84 40.55
CA ASP A 350 -4.91 -2.18 39.78
C ASP A 350 -5.21 -2.10 38.28
N VAL A 351 -6.23 -2.83 37.80
CA VAL A 351 -6.59 -2.92 36.38
C VAL A 351 -7.81 -2.04 36.09
N ASP A 352 -7.66 -1.08 35.17
CA ASP A 352 -8.77 -0.24 34.69
C ASP A 352 -9.46 -0.87 33.47
N ALA A 353 -8.67 -1.51 32.60
CA ALA A 353 -9.13 -2.05 31.34
C ALA A 353 -8.33 -3.31 30.95
N VAL A 354 -8.93 -4.18 30.13
CA VAL A 354 -8.30 -5.42 29.66
C VAL A 354 -8.24 -5.50 28.14
N ILE A 355 -7.11 -5.97 27.63
CA ILE A 355 -6.96 -6.44 26.25
C ILE A 355 -7.08 -7.97 26.29
N ILE A 356 -8.04 -8.52 25.53
CA ILE A 356 -8.31 -9.95 25.41
C ILE A 356 -7.90 -10.39 24.01
N ALA A 357 -6.81 -11.14 23.91
CA ALA A 357 -6.24 -11.67 22.67
C ALA A 357 -5.99 -13.19 22.79
N THR A 358 -7.01 -13.90 23.25
CA THR A 358 -7.00 -15.35 23.46
C THR A 358 -7.61 -16.07 22.23
N PRO A 359 -7.68 -17.41 22.22
CA PRO A 359 -8.47 -18.12 21.23
C PRO A 359 -9.98 -17.83 21.35
N ASP A 360 -10.72 -17.90 20.23
CA ASP A 360 -12.13 -17.49 20.14
C ASP A 360 -13.04 -18.10 21.23
N HIS A 361 -12.83 -19.38 21.57
CA HIS A 361 -13.63 -20.10 22.57
C HIS A 361 -13.54 -19.53 24.01
N TRP A 362 -12.60 -18.61 24.27
CA TRP A 362 -12.46 -17.93 25.56
C TRP A 362 -13.09 -16.53 25.59
N HIS A 363 -13.28 -15.90 24.44
CA HIS A 363 -13.64 -14.49 24.33
C HIS A 363 -14.93 -14.14 25.07
N SER A 364 -15.99 -14.94 24.89
CA SER A 364 -17.29 -14.68 25.52
C SER A 364 -17.22 -14.73 27.05
N ARG A 365 -16.59 -15.76 27.63
CA ARG A 365 -16.44 -15.92 29.08
C ARG A 365 -15.63 -14.77 29.69
N MET A 366 -14.48 -14.45 29.09
CA MET A 366 -13.60 -13.39 29.56
C MET A 366 -14.24 -12.01 29.41
N GLY A 367 -14.90 -11.74 28.29
CA GLY A 367 -15.62 -10.50 28.03
C GLY A 367 -16.77 -10.27 29.01
N ILE A 368 -17.59 -11.30 29.27
CA ILE A 368 -18.69 -11.23 30.25
C ILE A 368 -18.14 -11.01 31.67
N ALA A 369 -17.06 -11.72 32.05
CA ALA A 369 -16.43 -11.55 33.36
C ALA A 369 -15.88 -10.12 33.55
N ALA A 370 -15.18 -9.59 32.53
CA ALA A 370 -14.64 -8.24 32.54
C ALA A 370 -15.74 -7.17 32.61
N ALA A 371 -16.82 -7.35 31.84
CA ALA A 371 -17.97 -6.45 31.84
C ALA A 371 -18.61 -6.38 33.23
N ARG A 372 -18.88 -7.55 33.83
CA ARG A 372 -19.46 -7.65 35.19
C ARG A 372 -18.56 -7.06 36.28
N ALA A 373 -17.24 -7.13 36.09
CA ALA A 373 -16.27 -6.50 36.99
C ALA A 373 -16.07 -5.00 36.72
N GLY A 374 -16.77 -4.42 35.75
CA GLY A 374 -16.67 -3.00 35.40
C GLY A 374 -15.36 -2.62 34.70
N ARG A 375 -14.65 -3.58 34.10
CA ARG A 375 -13.41 -3.33 33.37
C ARG A 375 -13.71 -2.99 31.93
N HIS A 376 -13.08 -1.95 31.38
CA HIS A 376 -13.16 -1.65 29.94
C HIS A 376 -12.52 -2.77 29.13
N ILE A 377 -13.02 -3.02 27.92
CA ILE A 377 -12.68 -4.23 27.17
C ILE A 377 -12.26 -3.87 25.75
N TYR A 378 -11.05 -4.27 25.37
CA TYR A 378 -10.67 -4.46 23.99
C TYR A 378 -10.61 -5.97 23.73
N LEU A 379 -11.44 -6.48 22.83
CA LEU A 379 -11.56 -7.91 22.56
C LEU A 379 -11.19 -8.17 21.11
N GLU A 380 -10.24 -9.05 20.85
CA GLU A 380 -9.88 -9.42 19.48
C GLU A 380 -11.00 -10.19 18.76
N LYS A 381 -11.02 -10.10 17.44
CA LYS A 381 -11.89 -10.95 16.63
C LYS A 381 -11.33 -12.38 16.58
N ALA A 382 -12.12 -13.42 16.31
CA ALA A 382 -13.57 -13.46 16.17
C ALA A 382 -14.25 -13.21 17.52
N MET A 383 -15.38 -12.50 17.57
CA MET A 383 -15.94 -12.09 18.87
C MET A 383 -16.29 -13.29 19.78
N THR A 384 -16.78 -14.40 19.21
CA THR A 384 -17.26 -15.59 19.95
C THR A 384 -17.21 -16.83 19.07
N ARG A 385 -17.42 -18.03 19.65
CA ARG A 385 -17.48 -19.30 18.90
C ARG A 385 -18.91 -19.68 18.49
N THR A 386 -19.93 -19.17 19.18
CA THR A 386 -21.35 -19.47 18.90
C THR A 386 -22.24 -18.23 18.95
N ALA A 387 -23.41 -18.30 18.31
CA ALA A 387 -24.40 -17.22 18.34
C ALA A 387 -24.92 -16.96 19.77
N ASP A 388 -25.14 -18.00 20.56
CA ASP A 388 -25.59 -17.87 21.96
C ASP A 388 -24.55 -17.14 22.82
N GLU A 389 -23.27 -17.44 22.61
CA GLU A 389 -22.18 -16.70 23.24
C GLU A 389 -22.18 -15.22 22.84
N ALA A 390 -22.45 -14.90 21.57
CA ALA A 390 -22.51 -13.52 21.08
C ALA A 390 -23.67 -12.75 21.73
N ILE A 391 -24.84 -13.37 21.86
CA ILE A 391 -26.01 -12.80 22.54
C ILE A 391 -25.68 -12.55 24.01
N ALA A 392 -25.12 -13.55 24.71
CA ALA A 392 -24.76 -13.43 26.12
C ALA A 392 -23.74 -12.31 26.38
N LEU A 393 -22.72 -12.17 25.52
CA LEU A 393 -21.73 -11.10 25.64
C LEU A 393 -22.34 -9.72 25.39
N ARG A 394 -23.16 -9.58 24.34
CA ARG A 394 -23.87 -8.33 24.03
C ARG A 394 -24.77 -7.92 25.18
N ASP A 395 -25.54 -8.84 25.74
CA ASP A 395 -26.48 -8.57 26.83
C ASP A 395 -25.74 -8.18 28.11
N ALA A 396 -24.62 -8.83 28.42
CA ALA A 396 -23.77 -8.46 29.54
C ALA A 396 -23.23 -7.02 29.40
N LEU A 397 -22.78 -6.63 28.21
CA LEU A 397 -22.27 -5.28 27.94
C LEU A 397 -23.37 -4.21 27.94
N ARG A 398 -24.56 -4.54 27.41
CA ARG A 398 -25.75 -3.66 27.51
C ARG A 398 -26.16 -3.45 28.97
N ALA A 399 -26.01 -4.45 29.82
CA ALA A 399 -26.25 -4.33 31.26
C ALA A 399 -25.18 -3.51 32.01
N THR A 400 -24.05 -3.21 31.37
CA THR A 400 -22.93 -2.44 31.96
C THR A 400 -22.54 -1.26 31.06
N PRO A 401 -23.40 -0.24 30.89
CA PRO A 401 -23.17 0.86 29.94
C PRO A 401 -21.96 1.75 30.29
N SER A 402 -21.42 1.66 31.50
CA SER A 402 -20.17 2.33 31.88
C SER A 402 -18.92 1.66 31.30
N VAL A 403 -19.04 0.41 30.82
CA VAL A 403 -17.93 -0.34 30.23
C VAL A 403 -17.81 0.00 28.75
N VAL A 404 -16.76 0.76 28.41
CA VAL A 404 -16.32 0.92 27.02
C VAL A 404 -15.80 -0.39 26.45
N PHE A 405 -16.43 -0.87 25.38
CA PHE A 405 -16.05 -2.06 24.63
C PHE A 405 -15.58 -1.69 23.23
N GLN A 406 -14.58 -2.41 22.70
CA GLN A 406 -14.23 -2.38 21.29
C GLN A 406 -13.81 -3.77 20.80
N LEU A 407 -14.37 -4.19 19.67
CA LEU A 407 -13.95 -5.40 18.96
C LEU A 407 -12.79 -5.09 18.01
N GLY A 408 -11.78 -5.97 17.92
CA GLY A 408 -10.52 -5.80 17.19
C GLY A 408 -10.62 -5.79 15.66
N HIS A 409 -11.31 -4.79 15.08
CA HIS A 409 -11.34 -4.53 13.62
C HIS A 409 -10.60 -3.23 13.26
N GLN A 410 -9.27 -3.29 13.31
CA GLN A 410 -8.38 -2.15 13.04
C GLN A 410 -8.57 -1.49 11.66
N ASN A 411 -9.11 -2.22 10.68
CA ASN A 411 -9.37 -1.68 9.33
C ASN A 411 -10.38 -0.54 9.32
N ARG A 412 -11.18 -0.38 10.39
CA ARG A 412 -12.05 0.80 10.60
C ARG A 412 -11.27 2.11 10.67
N GLN A 413 -9.96 2.05 10.90
CA GLN A 413 -9.08 3.22 10.88
C GLN A 413 -8.43 3.47 9.52
N ALA A 414 -8.65 2.63 8.50
CA ALA A 414 -8.05 2.82 7.18
C ALA A 414 -8.78 3.91 6.38
N GLU A 415 -8.04 4.92 5.89
CA GLU A 415 -8.61 6.00 5.07
C GLU A 415 -9.34 5.49 3.82
N ALA A 416 -8.90 4.37 3.25
CA ALA A 416 -9.53 3.77 2.07
C ALA A 416 -11.01 3.40 2.32
N HIS A 417 -11.33 2.81 3.48
CA HIS A 417 -12.71 2.46 3.82
C HIS A 417 -13.56 3.71 4.09
N MET A 418 -12.99 4.72 4.75
CA MET A 418 -13.65 6.01 4.98
C MET A 418 -13.98 6.71 3.64
N LYS A 419 -13.04 6.71 2.70
CA LYS A 419 -13.26 7.28 1.36
C LYS A 419 -14.25 6.45 0.54
N ALA A 420 -14.19 5.12 0.63
CA ALA A 420 -15.16 4.24 -0.03
C ALA A 420 -16.59 4.50 0.46
N LYS A 421 -16.75 4.76 1.76
CA LYS A 421 -18.03 5.18 2.34
C LYS A 421 -18.52 6.51 1.75
N GLU A 422 -17.66 7.51 1.61
CA GLU A 422 -18.02 8.77 0.93
C GLU A 422 -18.50 8.55 -0.51
N VAL A 423 -17.87 7.62 -1.24
CA VAL A 423 -18.27 7.28 -2.62
C VAL A 423 -19.68 6.68 -2.66
N VAL A 424 -19.98 5.78 -1.74
CA VAL A 424 -21.32 5.18 -1.60
C VAL A 424 -22.34 6.24 -1.19
N ASP A 425 -22.04 7.03 -0.16
CA ASP A 425 -22.95 8.05 0.37
C ASP A 425 -23.24 9.16 -0.67
N ALA A 426 -22.30 9.45 -1.58
CA ALA A 426 -22.48 10.35 -2.70
C ALA A 426 -23.35 9.78 -3.84
N GLY A 427 -23.71 8.50 -3.79
CA GLY A 427 -24.53 7.83 -4.80
C GLY A 427 -23.83 7.67 -6.16
N ILE A 428 -22.50 7.61 -6.16
CA ILE A 428 -21.67 7.50 -7.37
C ILE A 428 -21.88 6.15 -8.06
N LEU A 429 -22.04 5.08 -7.28
CA LEU A 429 -22.17 3.72 -7.82
C LEU A 429 -23.57 3.42 -8.37
N GLY A 430 -24.56 4.24 -8.05
CA GLY A 430 -25.97 3.88 -8.23
C GLY A 430 -26.38 2.74 -7.28
N ALA A 431 -27.38 1.95 -7.68
CA ALA A 431 -27.84 0.81 -6.88
C ALA A 431 -26.79 -0.32 -6.87
N VAL A 432 -26.21 -0.61 -5.70
CA VAL A 432 -25.30 -1.75 -5.50
C VAL A 432 -26.13 -3.01 -5.30
N THR A 433 -25.92 -4.02 -6.15
CA THR A 433 -26.70 -5.28 -6.11
C THR A 433 -25.83 -6.49 -5.74
N LEU A 434 -24.53 -6.40 -5.96
CA LEU A 434 -23.58 -7.44 -5.61
C LEU A 434 -22.32 -6.82 -4.99
N VAL A 435 -21.86 -7.40 -3.89
CA VAL A 435 -20.54 -7.15 -3.33
C VAL A 435 -19.77 -8.45 -3.32
N GLU A 436 -18.56 -8.44 -3.84
CA GLU A 436 -17.65 -9.58 -3.80
C GLU A 436 -16.43 -9.22 -2.94
N THR A 437 -16.08 -10.11 -2.01
CA THR A 437 -14.84 -9.99 -1.24
C THR A 437 -14.16 -11.35 -1.10
N THR A 438 -12.85 -11.34 -0.87
CA THR A 438 -12.03 -12.55 -0.89
C THR A 438 -10.87 -12.51 0.07
N THR A 439 -10.45 -13.68 0.55
CA THR A 439 -9.17 -13.82 1.25
C THR A 439 -8.36 -14.96 0.66
N ASN A 440 -7.23 -14.64 0.07
CA ASN A 440 -6.38 -15.60 -0.64
C ASN A 440 -4.98 -15.58 -0.06
N ARG A 441 -4.51 -16.71 0.46
CA ARG A 441 -3.18 -16.91 1.04
C ARG A 441 -2.51 -18.11 0.38
N ASN A 442 -1.19 -18.17 0.36
CA ASN A 442 -0.44 -19.27 -0.28
C ASN A 442 0.86 -19.57 0.44
N ASP A 443 0.76 -19.65 1.76
CA ASP A 443 1.90 -19.92 2.63
C ASP A 443 1.41 -20.59 3.91
N ALA A 444 2.28 -21.40 4.51
CA ALA A 444 1.97 -22.18 5.69
C ALA A 444 1.54 -21.29 6.87
N TRP A 445 2.19 -20.15 7.05
CA TRP A 445 1.86 -19.19 8.11
C TRP A 445 0.43 -18.65 7.93
N GLY A 446 0.09 -18.25 6.71
CA GLY A 446 -1.24 -17.78 6.32
C GLY A 446 -2.35 -18.82 6.49
N ALA A 447 -1.98 -20.11 6.49
CA ALA A 447 -2.87 -21.25 6.70
C ALA A 447 -2.86 -21.80 8.14
N TRP A 448 -2.30 -21.02 9.07
CA TRP A 448 -2.14 -21.31 10.49
C TRP A 448 -1.23 -22.50 10.82
N VAL A 449 -0.31 -22.82 9.90
CA VAL A 449 0.72 -23.86 10.04
C VAL A 449 2.07 -23.20 10.30
N TRP A 450 2.27 -22.75 11.54
CA TRP A 450 3.55 -22.20 12.00
C TRP A 450 4.34 -23.20 12.84
N GLU A 451 5.61 -22.90 13.06
CA GLU A 451 6.48 -23.67 13.95
C GLU A 451 5.96 -23.65 15.39
N ILE A 452 6.07 -24.80 16.05
CA ILE A 452 5.70 -24.98 17.45
C ILE A 452 6.86 -24.49 18.32
N HIS A 453 6.54 -23.71 19.35
CA HIS A 453 7.56 -23.14 20.22
C HIS A 453 8.35 -24.25 20.94
N LYS A 454 9.68 -24.15 20.94
CA LYS A 454 10.58 -25.19 21.47
C LYS A 454 10.39 -25.50 22.95
N GLN A 455 9.94 -24.50 23.73
CA GLN A 455 9.62 -24.64 25.15
C GLN A 455 8.16 -25.04 25.43
N GLY A 456 7.37 -25.35 24.41
CA GLY A 456 6.00 -25.83 24.61
C GLY A 456 6.01 -27.25 25.19
N SER A 457 5.46 -27.40 26.39
CA SER A 457 5.35 -28.69 27.07
C SER A 457 4.22 -28.67 28.11
N PRO A 458 3.81 -29.83 28.68
CA PRO A 458 2.81 -29.87 29.74
C PRO A 458 3.20 -29.08 31.00
N GLU A 459 4.50 -28.87 31.24
CA GLU A 459 5.01 -28.12 32.39
C GLU A 459 4.90 -26.60 32.18
N THR A 460 4.95 -26.14 30.93
CA THR A 460 4.93 -24.71 30.60
C THR A 460 3.56 -24.22 30.17
N ILE A 461 2.69 -25.13 29.70
CA ILE A 461 1.34 -24.85 29.20
C ILE A 461 0.30 -25.47 30.14
N ASP A 462 -0.56 -24.62 30.70
CA ASP A 462 -1.77 -25.05 31.40
C ASP A 462 -2.82 -25.53 30.39
N TRP A 463 -2.70 -26.79 29.99
CA TRP A 463 -3.54 -27.40 28.98
C TRP A 463 -4.97 -27.59 29.46
N GLU A 464 -5.17 -27.99 30.72
CA GLU A 464 -6.51 -28.18 31.28
C GLU A 464 -7.30 -26.87 31.28
N HIS A 465 -6.66 -25.77 31.69
CA HIS A 465 -7.28 -24.47 31.59
C HIS A 465 -7.48 -24.09 30.12
N PHE A 466 -6.47 -24.18 29.25
CA PHE A 466 -6.61 -23.81 27.83
C PHE A 466 -7.87 -24.41 27.19
N GLN A 467 -8.11 -25.71 27.37
CA GLN A 467 -9.24 -26.38 26.75
C GLN A 467 -10.56 -26.27 27.53
N GLU A 468 -10.62 -25.62 28.70
CA GLU A 468 -11.78 -25.59 29.61
C GLU A 468 -13.12 -25.23 28.93
N PRO A 469 -13.20 -24.26 27.99
CA PRO A 469 -14.44 -23.96 27.26
C PRO A 469 -14.70 -24.86 26.06
N ALA A 470 -13.70 -25.60 25.58
CA ALA A 470 -13.81 -26.43 24.40
C ALA A 470 -14.90 -27.52 24.58
N PRO A 471 -15.73 -27.77 23.56
CA PRO A 471 -16.81 -28.76 23.65
C PRO A 471 -16.27 -30.18 23.80
N HIS A 472 -15.12 -30.48 23.19
CA HIS A 472 -14.43 -31.75 23.31
C HIS A 472 -13.07 -31.55 23.99
N LYS A 473 -12.79 -32.36 25.02
CA LYS A 473 -11.50 -32.40 25.70
C LYS A 473 -10.62 -33.46 25.06
N VAL A 474 -9.35 -33.15 24.82
CA VAL A 474 -8.40 -34.09 24.22
C VAL A 474 -7.10 -34.15 25.05
N PRO A 475 -6.30 -35.22 24.91
CA PRO A 475 -4.97 -35.28 25.51
C PRO A 475 -4.10 -34.09 25.08
N PHE A 476 -3.09 -33.78 25.89
CA PHE A 476 -2.16 -32.69 25.63
C PHE A 476 -1.66 -32.70 24.17
N SER A 477 -1.83 -31.57 23.48
CA SER A 477 -1.43 -31.43 22.09
C SER A 477 -0.84 -30.04 21.83
N LEU A 478 0.45 -30.01 21.52
CA LEU A 478 1.15 -28.79 21.09
C LEU A 478 0.57 -28.24 19.80
N GLU A 479 0.19 -29.14 18.87
CA GLU A 479 -0.43 -28.75 17.62
C GLU A 479 -1.75 -28.00 17.86
N ARG A 480 -2.63 -28.53 18.70
CA ARG A 480 -3.91 -27.87 19.01
C ARG A 480 -3.72 -26.59 19.81
N PHE A 481 -2.75 -26.53 20.72
CA PHE A 481 -2.44 -25.30 21.46
C PHE A 481 -1.94 -24.18 20.53
N PHE A 482 -0.91 -24.47 19.73
CA PHE A 482 -0.28 -23.46 18.90
C PHE A 482 -1.09 -23.15 17.65
N ARG A 483 -1.77 -24.13 17.05
CA ARG A 483 -2.52 -23.99 15.79
C ARG A 483 -4.03 -24.16 16.01
N TRP A 484 -4.54 -23.60 17.12
CA TRP A 484 -5.93 -23.74 17.55
C TRP A 484 -6.96 -23.35 16.48
N ARG A 485 -6.62 -22.43 15.58
CA ARG A 485 -7.47 -22.00 14.45
C ARG A 485 -7.81 -23.13 13.48
N CYS A 486 -7.01 -24.20 13.45
CA CYS A 486 -7.25 -25.38 12.64
C CYS A 486 -8.36 -26.31 13.18
N TRP A 487 -8.96 -25.97 14.34
CA TRP A 487 -9.87 -26.86 15.07
C TRP A 487 -11.15 -26.13 15.52
N CYS A 488 -12.30 -26.67 15.16
CA CYS A 488 -13.64 -26.17 15.49
C CYS A 488 -13.93 -26.15 17.00
N ASP A 489 -13.16 -26.91 17.78
CA ASP A 489 -13.21 -26.90 19.24
C ASP A 489 -12.83 -25.53 19.83
N TYR A 490 -11.93 -24.80 19.16
CA TYR A 490 -11.31 -23.59 19.70
C TYR A 490 -11.64 -22.32 18.92
N GLY A 491 -12.03 -22.45 17.64
CA GLY A 491 -12.34 -21.33 16.74
C GLY A 491 -13.32 -21.71 15.63
N THR A 492 -13.55 -20.78 14.71
CA THR A 492 -14.49 -20.98 13.58
C THR A 492 -13.81 -20.98 12.20
N GLY A 493 -12.48 -21.14 12.18
CA GLY A 493 -11.68 -21.20 10.96
C GLY A 493 -11.79 -19.94 10.11
N LEU A 494 -11.91 -20.11 8.78
CA LEU A 494 -11.99 -19.00 7.82
C LEU A 494 -13.16 -18.04 8.09
N SER A 495 -14.25 -18.52 8.69
CA SER A 495 -15.45 -17.70 8.95
C SER A 495 -15.18 -16.60 9.99
N GLY A 496 -14.78 -16.96 11.21
CA GLY A 496 -14.50 -15.96 12.24
C GLY A 496 -13.12 -15.31 12.11
N ASP A 497 -12.13 -15.98 11.51
CA ASP A 497 -10.78 -15.38 11.39
C ASP A 497 -10.69 -14.40 10.20
N LEU A 498 -11.19 -14.75 9.03
CA LEU A 498 -10.95 -13.95 7.80
C LEU A 498 -12.20 -13.31 7.23
N LEU A 499 -13.32 -14.03 7.16
CA LEU A 499 -14.60 -13.45 6.73
C LEU A 499 -15.04 -12.32 7.66
N SER A 500 -14.80 -12.41 8.98
CA SER A 500 -15.11 -11.33 9.92
C SER A 500 -14.50 -9.99 9.51
N HIS A 501 -13.22 -9.97 9.11
CA HIS A 501 -12.54 -8.77 8.63
C HIS A 501 -13.15 -8.23 7.34
N GLU A 502 -13.40 -9.12 6.36
CA GLU A 502 -13.95 -8.72 5.07
C GLU A 502 -15.39 -8.22 5.20
N TYR A 503 -16.19 -8.91 6.01
CA TYR A 503 -17.55 -8.50 6.35
C TYR A 503 -17.55 -7.15 7.07
N ASP A 504 -16.68 -6.92 8.06
CA ASP A 504 -16.60 -5.63 8.74
C ASP A 504 -16.19 -4.50 7.77
N GLY A 505 -15.27 -4.77 6.84
CA GLY A 505 -14.89 -3.86 5.76
C GLY A 505 -16.07 -3.45 4.87
N VAL A 506 -16.94 -4.40 4.51
CA VAL A 506 -18.17 -4.11 3.76
C VAL A 506 -19.22 -3.42 4.63
N ASN A 507 -19.40 -3.89 5.87
CA ASN A 507 -20.43 -3.41 6.79
C ASN A 507 -20.16 -1.99 7.26
N GLN A 508 -18.90 -1.57 7.43
CA GLN A 508 -18.60 -0.17 7.76
C GLN A 508 -18.85 0.79 6.58
N ILE A 509 -18.78 0.30 5.34
CA ILE A 509 -19.05 1.10 4.12
C ILE A 509 -20.56 1.21 3.87
N LEU A 510 -21.28 0.08 3.87
CA LEU A 510 -22.71 0.01 3.50
C LEU A 510 -23.67 -0.01 4.70
N GLY A 511 -23.18 -0.26 5.91
CA GLY A 511 -24.01 -0.43 7.10
C GLY A 511 -25.01 -1.59 6.97
N LEU A 512 -24.62 -2.72 6.38
CA LEU A 512 -25.50 -3.85 6.01
C LEU A 512 -26.30 -4.43 7.18
N GLY A 513 -25.65 -4.66 8.33
CA GLY A 513 -26.20 -5.43 9.43
C GLY A 513 -26.30 -6.93 9.15
N ILE A 514 -27.08 -7.65 9.94
CA ILE A 514 -27.20 -9.11 9.87
C ILE A 514 -27.92 -9.53 8.58
N PRO A 515 -27.37 -10.48 7.78
CA PRO A 515 -28.01 -10.98 6.57
C PRO A 515 -29.30 -11.73 6.88
N LYS A 516 -30.22 -11.74 5.92
CA LYS A 516 -31.46 -12.53 6.07
C LYS A 516 -31.18 -14.03 6.02
N SER A 517 -30.25 -14.44 5.16
CA SER A 517 -29.81 -15.84 5.06
C SER A 517 -28.38 -16.00 4.55
N ALA A 518 -27.77 -17.13 4.88
CA ALA A 518 -26.44 -17.53 4.44
C ALA A 518 -26.47 -18.93 3.80
N VAL A 519 -25.68 -19.13 2.74
CA VAL A 519 -25.38 -20.44 2.14
C VAL A 519 -23.87 -20.53 1.97
N ALA A 520 -23.25 -21.57 2.53
CA ALA A 520 -21.80 -21.74 2.49
C ALA A 520 -21.40 -23.11 1.92
N SER A 521 -20.20 -23.17 1.33
CA SER A 521 -19.58 -24.40 0.84
C SER A 521 -18.06 -24.30 0.93
N GLY A 522 -17.35 -25.41 0.79
CA GLY A 522 -15.91 -25.46 0.98
C GLY A 522 -15.43 -26.85 1.36
N GLY A 523 -14.18 -26.94 1.77
CA GLY A 523 -13.61 -28.17 2.26
C GLY A 523 -12.13 -28.03 2.62
N ILE A 524 -11.53 -29.15 2.98
CA ILE A 524 -10.09 -29.28 3.15
C ILE A 524 -9.53 -29.92 1.89
N TYR A 525 -8.92 -29.14 1.02
CA TYR A 525 -8.45 -29.60 -0.29
C TYR A 525 -6.92 -29.68 -0.39
N PHE A 526 -6.18 -28.86 0.36
CA PHE A 526 -4.72 -28.76 0.27
C PHE A 526 -4.01 -29.16 1.57
N PHE A 527 -4.35 -28.55 2.71
CA PHE A 527 -3.70 -28.80 4.00
C PHE A 527 -4.25 -30.07 4.67
N LYS A 528 -3.66 -31.21 4.33
CA LYS A 528 -4.02 -32.54 4.88
C LYS A 528 -3.34 -32.84 6.22
N ASP A 529 -3.31 -31.86 7.13
CA ASP A 529 -2.66 -31.95 8.45
C ASP A 529 -3.60 -32.47 9.55
N GLY A 530 -4.80 -32.91 9.19
CA GLY A 530 -5.78 -33.46 10.14
C GLY A 530 -6.71 -32.42 10.74
N ARG A 531 -6.60 -31.14 10.36
CA ARG A 531 -7.56 -30.07 10.72
C ARG A 531 -9.01 -30.47 10.43
N ASP A 532 -9.94 -29.84 11.13
CA ASP A 532 -11.39 -30.01 10.87
C ASP A 532 -12.07 -28.72 10.34
N VAL A 533 -11.31 -27.62 10.25
CA VAL A 533 -11.73 -26.38 9.57
C VAL A 533 -11.35 -26.42 8.09
N PRO A 534 -12.18 -25.83 7.19
CA PRO A 534 -11.86 -25.79 5.76
C PRO A 534 -10.65 -24.90 5.45
N ASP A 535 -9.90 -25.27 4.41
CA ASP A 535 -8.85 -24.42 3.80
C ASP A 535 -9.32 -23.71 2.52
N VAL A 536 -10.50 -24.09 2.01
CA VAL A 536 -11.27 -23.39 1.01
C VAL A 536 -12.69 -23.21 1.55
N PHE A 537 -13.16 -21.97 1.60
CA PHE A 537 -14.48 -21.62 2.14
C PHE A 537 -15.10 -20.49 1.33
N GLN A 538 -16.38 -20.59 1.03
CA GLN A 538 -17.14 -19.53 0.37
C GLN A 538 -18.56 -19.46 0.93
N VAL A 539 -19.13 -18.25 0.95
CA VAL A 539 -20.48 -17.99 1.44
C VAL A 539 -21.17 -16.91 0.62
N ALA A 540 -22.46 -17.10 0.36
CA ALA A 540 -23.37 -16.06 -0.13
C ALA A 540 -24.28 -15.62 1.01
N LEU A 541 -24.32 -14.31 1.26
CA LEU A 541 -25.09 -13.63 2.31
C LEU A 541 -26.15 -12.74 1.64
N GLU A 542 -27.42 -13.03 1.92
CA GLU A 542 -28.55 -12.40 1.22
C GLU A 542 -29.17 -11.26 2.02
N TYR A 543 -29.35 -10.11 1.37
CA TYR A 543 -30.01 -8.91 1.91
C TYR A 543 -31.17 -8.49 1.01
N PRO A 544 -32.26 -9.27 0.93
CA PRO A 544 -33.41 -8.93 0.09
C PRO A 544 -34.09 -7.61 0.50
N GLY A 545 -33.97 -7.19 1.75
CA GLY A 545 -34.44 -5.86 2.19
C GLY A 545 -33.57 -4.69 1.72
N ARG A 546 -32.46 -4.97 1.04
CA ARG A 546 -31.53 -4.00 0.44
C ARG A 546 -31.24 -4.29 -1.03
N ASP A 547 -31.96 -5.24 -1.63
CA ASP A 547 -31.77 -5.68 -3.03
C ASP A 547 -30.31 -6.05 -3.35
N LEU A 548 -29.62 -6.69 -2.40
CA LEU A 548 -28.18 -6.94 -2.47
C LEU A 548 -27.79 -8.35 -1.99
N THR A 549 -26.78 -8.92 -2.64
CA THR A 549 -26.07 -10.12 -2.17
C THR A 549 -24.60 -9.78 -1.89
N LEU A 550 -24.05 -10.31 -0.79
CA LEU A 550 -22.62 -10.26 -0.48
C LEU A 550 -22.04 -11.68 -0.64
N VAL A 551 -21.02 -11.83 -1.47
CA VAL A 551 -20.31 -13.09 -1.68
C VAL A 551 -18.90 -12.99 -1.14
N TYR A 552 -18.52 -13.97 -0.33
CA TYR A 552 -17.15 -14.16 0.14
C TYR A 552 -16.59 -15.48 -0.39
N SER A 553 -15.31 -15.48 -0.78
CA SER A 553 -14.59 -16.73 -1.04
C SER A 553 -13.12 -16.65 -0.63
N ALA A 554 -12.61 -17.76 -0.09
CA ALA A 554 -11.25 -17.85 0.39
C ALA A 554 -10.57 -19.16 0.01
N THR A 555 -9.25 -19.07 -0.17
CA THR A 555 -8.35 -20.22 -0.29
C THR A 555 -7.05 -19.93 0.44
N LEU A 556 -6.55 -20.93 1.17
CA LEU A 556 -5.26 -20.87 1.85
C LEU A 556 -4.10 -21.45 1.01
N ALA A 557 -4.36 -21.83 -0.24
CA ALA A 557 -3.40 -22.47 -1.14
C ALA A 557 -3.21 -21.72 -2.48
N ASN A 558 -3.62 -20.44 -2.57
CA ASN A 558 -3.37 -19.59 -3.73
C ASN A 558 -3.35 -18.10 -3.35
N GLY A 559 -2.34 -17.37 -3.85
CA GLY A 559 -2.07 -15.98 -3.47
C GLY A 559 -2.63 -14.95 -4.45
N ARG A 560 -3.50 -15.35 -5.39
CA ARG A 560 -4.09 -14.43 -6.36
C ARG A 560 -4.93 -13.37 -5.66
N ASN A 561 -4.59 -12.10 -5.80
CA ASN A 561 -5.43 -11.01 -5.32
C ASN A 561 -6.69 -10.87 -6.22
N ARG A 562 -7.88 -10.83 -5.59
CA ARG A 562 -9.16 -10.57 -6.25
C ARG A 562 -9.87 -9.32 -5.72
N GLY A 563 -9.39 -8.75 -4.61
CA GLY A 563 -9.91 -7.51 -4.01
C GLY A 563 -11.30 -7.62 -3.38
N MET A 564 -11.79 -6.46 -2.94
CA MET A 564 -13.17 -6.20 -2.49
C MET A 564 -13.84 -5.30 -3.51
N VAL A 565 -14.93 -5.73 -4.13
CA VAL A 565 -15.60 -5.07 -5.26
C VAL A 565 -17.07 -4.83 -4.95
N PHE A 566 -17.50 -3.58 -5.10
CA PHE A 566 -18.89 -3.14 -5.01
C PHE A 566 -19.42 -2.91 -6.42
N MET A 567 -20.43 -3.68 -6.83
CA MET A 567 -20.98 -3.65 -8.18
C MET A 567 -22.29 -2.85 -8.20
N GLY A 568 -22.16 -1.56 -8.53
CA GLY A 568 -23.29 -0.66 -8.70
C GLY A 568 -23.76 -0.57 -10.15
N HIS A 569 -25.02 -0.17 -10.33
CA HIS A 569 -25.62 0.03 -11.65
C HIS A 569 -24.88 1.04 -12.53
N ASP A 570 -24.31 2.09 -11.93
CA ASP A 570 -23.68 3.20 -12.66
C ASP A 570 -22.15 3.17 -12.62
N ALA A 571 -21.58 2.55 -11.59
CA ALA A 571 -20.15 2.37 -11.45
C ALA A 571 -19.82 1.21 -10.52
N SER A 572 -18.64 0.63 -10.72
CA SER A 572 -18.04 -0.35 -9.83
C SER A 572 -16.92 0.29 -9.01
N MET A 573 -16.81 -0.11 -7.74
CA MET A 573 -15.75 0.37 -6.83
C MET A 573 -14.95 -0.80 -6.29
N GLN A 574 -13.63 -0.76 -6.45
CA GLN A 574 -12.70 -1.67 -5.81
C GLN A 574 -12.04 -0.99 -4.60
N VAL A 575 -12.01 -1.70 -3.47
CA VAL A 575 -11.40 -1.24 -2.22
C VAL A 575 -10.22 -2.17 -1.87
N GLY A 576 -9.08 -1.56 -1.57
CA GLY A 576 -7.84 -2.21 -1.15
C GLY A 576 -7.06 -1.29 -0.21
N THR A 577 -5.78 -1.03 -0.50
CA THR A 577 -5.06 0.05 0.22
C THR A 577 -5.53 1.44 -0.20
N GLY A 578 -6.32 1.53 -1.25
CA GLY A 578 -6.95 2.72 -1.80
C GLY A 578 -8.31 2.38 -2.37
N VAL A 579 -8.87 3.29 -3.17
CA VAL A 579 -10.18 3.13 -3.81
C VAL A 579 -10.05 3.39 -5.30
N VAL A 580 -10.59 2.52 -6.14
CA VAL A 580 -10.68 2.74 -7.58
C VAL A 580 -12.14 2.67 -7.97
N VAL A 581 -12.64 3.66 -8.70
CA VAL A 581 -14.02 3.71 -9.19
C VAL A 581 -14.02 3.75 -10.71
N MET A 582 -14.71 2.79 -11.33
CA MET A 582 -14.85 2.66 -12.78
C MET A 582 -16.31 2.88 -13.18
N ALA A 583 -16.56 3.73 -14.18
CA ALA A 583 -17.91 3.93 -14.69
C ALA A 583 -18.40 2.69 -15.43
N ASP A 584 -19.67 2.33 -15.28
CA ASP A 584 -20.26 1.29 -16.12
C ASP A 584 -20.51 1.85 -17.54
N PRO A 585 -20.11 1.15 -18.62
CA PRO A 585 -20.36 1.58 -20.00
C PRO A 585 -21.85 1.78 -20.33
N SER A 586 -22.74 1.13 -19.58
CA SER A 586 -24.20 1.18 -19.72
C SER A 586 -24.88 2.01 -18.62
N SER A 587 -24.11 2.81 -17.86
CA SER A 587 -24.63 3.66 -16.80
C SER A 587 -25.76 4.58 -17.30
N THR A 588 -26.86 4.62 -16.54
CA THR A 588 -27.97 5.54 -16.82
C THR A 588 -27.68 6.94 -16.28
N ARG A 589 -26.94 7.05 -15.18
CA ARG A 589 -26.48 8.32 -14.60
C ARG A 589 -25.46 9.04 -15.48
N TYR A 590 -24.47 8.31 -16.01
CA TYR A 590 -23.34 8.87 -16.75
C TYR A 590 -23.55 8.89 -18.27
N LYS A 591 -24.72 8.46 -18.76
CA LYS A 591 -25.05 8.30 -20.18
C LYS A 591 -24.59 9.46 -21.07
N GLU A 592 -25.00 10.70 -20.76
CA GLU A 592 -24.66 11.88 -21.58
C GLU A 592 -23.15 12.14 -21.60
N LYS A 593 -22.45 11.88 -20.49
CA LYS A 593 -20.99 12.07 -20.36
C LYS A 593 -20.21 10.97 -21.09
N LEU A 594 -20.73 9.74 -21.11
CA LEU A 594 -20.20 8.63 -21.90
C LEU A 594 -20.35 8.92 -23.40
N GLU A 595 -21.55 9.32 -23.84
CA GLU A 595 -21.84 9.68 -25.24
C GLU A 595 -20.95 10.83 -25.74
N ARG A 596 -20.68 11.81 -24.87
CA ARG A 596 -19.79 12.95 -25.16
C ARG A 596 -18.30 12.64 -24.98
N LYS A 597 -17.92 11.42 -24.59
CA LYS A 597 -16.52 11.01 -24.30
C LYS A 597 -15.82 11.90 -23.26
N VAL A 598 -16.61 12.40 -22.32
CA VAL A 598 -16.14 13.09 -21.11
C VAL A 598 -15.68 12.06 -20.09
N ILE A 599 -16.45 10.98 -19.94
CA ILE A 599 -16.09 9.77 -19.18
C ILE A 599 -15.68 8.70 -20.18
N ASP A 600 -14.54 8.05 -19.91
CA ASP A 600 -14.10 6.85 -20.61
C ASP A 600 -14.23 5.68 -19.63
N PRO A 601 -15.10 4.68 -19.90
CA PRO A 601 -15.32 3.57 -18.97
C PRO A 601 -14.11 2.62 -18.88
N CYS A 602 -13.12 2.74 -19.79
CA CYS A 602 -11.86 2.02 -19.69
C CYS A 602 -10.84 2.72 -18.76
N LEU A 603 -11.18 3.89 -18.22
CA LEU A 603 -10.36 4.64 -17.28
C LEU A 603 -11.11 4.87 -15.96
N PRO A 604 -10.40 4.97 -14.83
CA PRO A 604 -11.05 5.30 -13.56
C PRO A 604 -11.74 6.65 -13.62
N LEU A 605 -12.99 6.69 -13.14
CA LEU A 605 -13.64 7.93 -12.74
C LEU A 605 -12.78 8.63 -11.69
N PHE A 606 -12.25 7.84 -10.76
CA PHE A 606 -11.41 8.33 -9.69
C PHE A 606 -10.60 7.20 -9.02
N THR A 607 -9.34 7.50 -8.66
CA THR A 607 -8.46 6.67 -7.83
C THR A 607 -7.98 7.39 -6.55
N TYR A 608 -8.35 6.87 -5.37
CA TYR A 608 -7.85 7.34 -4.07
C TYR A 608 -6.64 6.55 -3.61
N ARG A 609 -5.57 7.25 -3.21
CA ARG A 609 -4.37 6.65 -2.60
C ARG A 609 -4.07 7.35 -1.27
N PRO A 610 -4.23 6.66 -0.12
CA PRO A 610 -3.82 7.20 1.18
C PRO A 610 -2.37 7.68 1.17
N GLY A 611 -2.10 8.83 1.80
CA GLY A 611 -0.76 9.41 1.90
C GLY A 611 -0.30 10.26 0.72
N PHE A 612 -1.00 10.24 -0.41
CA PHE A 612 -0.71 11.09 -1.57
C PHE A 612 -1.64 12.32 -1.59
N LYS A 613 -1.11 13.48 -2.00
CA LYS A 613 -1.91 14.72 -2.10
C LYS A 613 -2.72 14.74 -3.41
N GLY A 614 -4.02 14.47 -3.31
CA GLY A 614 -5.01 14.75 -4.35
C GLY A 614 -5.84 13.55 -4.81
N LEU A 615 -7.05 13.84 -5.29
CA LEU A 615 -7.86 12.93 -6.09
C LEU A 615 -7.23 12.84 -7.49
N ASP A 616 -6.85 11.66 -7.98
CA ASP A 616 -6.45 11.51 -9.39
C ASP A 616 -7.65 11.07 -10.22
N ALA A 617 -8.21 12.02 -10.97
CA ALA A 617 -9.21 11.76 -12.00
C ALA A 617 -8.46 11.77 -13.33
N VAL A 618 -8.48 10.61 -14.00
CA VAL A 618 -7.70 10.23 -15.21
C VAL A 618 -6.28 9.69 -14.92
N THR A 619 -6.21 8.51 -14.30
CA THR A 619 -4.96 7.74 -14.06
C THR A 619 -4.57 6.83 -15.24
N SER A 620 -3.26 6.63 -15.44
CA SER A 620 -2.71 5.61 -16.36
C SER A 620 -2.67 4.20 -15.74
N ALA A 621 -2.65 3.14 -16.57
CA ALA A 621 -2.67 1.72 -16.15
C ALA A 621 -1.53 1.30 -15.19
N THR A 622 -0.46 2.08 -15.08
CA THR A 622 0.64 1.84 -14.15
C THR A 622 0.24 2.05 -12.68
N GLU A 623 -0.78 2.88 -12.40
CA GLU A 623 -1.21 3.26 -11.04
C GLU A 623 -2.07 2.17 -10.35
N GLU A 624 -2.81 1.37 -11.13
CA GLU A 624 -3.68 0.27 -10.67
C GLU A 624 -2.88 -0.86 -9.99
N TYR A 625 -1.63 -1.06 -10.42
CA TYR A 625 -0.74 -2.10 -9.91
C TYR A 625 -0.36 -1.91 -8.42
N PHE A 626 -0.31 -0.66 -7.94
CA PHE A 626 0.32 -0.31 -6.66
C PHE A 626 -0.66 -0.20 -5.47
N VAL A 627 -1.98 -0.30 -5.69
CA VAL A 627 -3.03 -0.21 -4.65
C VAL A 627 -3.23 -1.55 -3.90
N SER A 628 -2.42 -2.56 -4.21
CA SER A 628 -2.72 -3.96 -3.90
C SER A 628 -1.98 -4.56 -2.70
N ARG A 629 -1.20 -3.80 -1.91
CA ARG A 629 -0.30 -4.36 -0.87
C ARG A 629 -0.31 -3.59 0.46
N GLY A 630 -0.89 -4.19 1.52
CA GLY A 630 -0.56 -3.92 2.93
C GLY A 630 -1.75 -3.56 3.83
N LEU A 631 -2.07 -4.42 4.80
CA LEU A 631 -3.23 -4.33 5.72
C LEU A 631 -2.89 -3.85 7.15
N LEU A 632 -1.74 -3.20 7.37
CA LEU A 632 -1.30 -2.78 8.73
C LEU A 632 -1.12 -1.28 8.89
N TRP A 633 -1.02 -0.56 7.78
CA TRP A 633 -0.65 0.84 7.76
C TRP A 633 -1.73 1.66 7.06
N THR A 634 -2.03 2.82 7.62
CA THR A 634 -2.84 3.85 6.98
C THR A 634 -2.06 5.16 6.97
N TYR A 635 -2.68 6.22 6.48
CA TYR A 635 -2.08 7.54 6.50
C TYR A 635 -2.95 8.50 7.30
N ARG A 636 -2.33 9.51 7.89
CA ARG A 636 -2.99 10.65 8.55
C ARG A 636 -2.17 11.90 8.28
N GLY A 637 -2.78 12.91 7.68
CA GLY A 637 -2.06 14.16 7.35
C GLY A 637 -0.82 13.95 6.46
N GLY A 638 -0.79 12.89 5.65
CA GLY A 638 0.36 12.52 4.82
C GLY A 638 1.44 11.70 5.51
N GLN A 639 1.31 11.39 6.81
CA GLN A 639 2.23 10.51 7.54
C GLN A 639 1.66 9.09 7.61
N ARG A 640 2.53 8.08 7.49
CA ARG A 640 2.16 6.68 7.69
C ARG A 640 1.94 6.40 9.18
N VAL A 641 0.84 5.76 9.52
CA VAL A 641 0.46 5.42 10.91
C VAL A 641 -0.09 4.00 10.98
N ASN A 642 0.20 3.30 12.07
CA ASN A 642 -0.29 1.95 12.30
C ASN A 642 -1.80 1.97 12.62
N ALA A 643 -2.60 1.19 11.88
CA ALA A 643 -4.05 1.12 12.09
C ALA A 643 -4.43 0.55 13.47
N TYR A 644 -3.66 -0.41 14.00
CA TYR A 644 -3.85 -0.95 15.35
C TYR A 644 -3.66 0.14 16.42
N HIS A 645 -2.62 0.97 16.26
CA HIS A 645 -2.35 2.07 17.18
C HIS A 645 -3.51 3.07 17.21
N LEU A 646 -4.03 3.47 16.04
CA LEU A 646 -5.18 4.37 15.95
C LEU A 646 -6.45 3.77 16.55
N HIS A 647 -6.65 2.47 16.36
CA HIS A 647 -7.84 1.78 16.85
C HIS A 647 -7.81 1.62 18.39
N LEU A 648 -6.65 1.27 18.95
CA LEU A 648 -6.45 1.26 20.41
C LEU A 648 -6.54 2.68 21.00
N LYS A 649 -6.02 3.69 20.29
CA LYS A 649 -6.17 5.10 20.67
C LYS A 649 -7.65 5.49 20.78
N GLU A 650 -8.48 5.13 19.79
CA GLU A 650 -9.93 5.39 19.83
C GLU A 650 -10.57 4.83 21.11
N TRP A 651 -10.30 3.58 21.45
CA TRP A 651 -10.82 2.94 22.66
C TRP A 651 -10.34 3.62 23.94
N LEU A 652 -9.05 3.93 24.04
CA LEU A 652 -8.49 4.62 25.21
C LEU A 652 -9.04 6.05 25.36
N THR A 653 -9.29 6.75 24.26
CA THR A 653 -9.95 8.06 24.29
C THR A 653 -11.40 7.93 24.75
N ALA A 654 -12.14 6.94 24.25
CA ALA A 654 -13.52 6.69 24.70
C ALA A 654 -13.60 6.34 26.20
N ILE A 655 -12.60 5.64 26.74
CA ILE A 655 -12.47 5.39 28.19
C ILE A 655 -12.29 6.70 28.97
N ARG A 656 -11.53 7.66 28.44
CA ARG A 656 -11.20 8.92 29.13
C ARG A 656 -12.33 9.93 29.06
N ASP A 657 -12.90 10.08 27.88
CA ASP A 657 -13.77 11.21 27.54
C ASP A 657 -15.24 10.78 27.40
N GLY A 658 -15.51 9.47 27.45
CA GLY A 658 -16.80 8.90 27.08
C GLY A 658 -17.00 8.82 25.56
N GLY A 659 -18.08 8.17 25.14
CA GLY A 659 -18.42 7.97 23.75
C GLY A 659 -18.46 6.51 23.34
N LYS A 660 -18.81 6.26 22.08
CA LYS A 660 -18.83 4.93 21.47
C LYS A 660 -17.63 4.77 20.55
N THR A 661 -17.08 3.57 20.54
CA THR A 661 -15.99 3.17 19.65
C THR A 661 -16.54 2.86 18.26
N SER A 662 -15.70 2.97 17.23
CA SER A 662 -16.12 2.67 15.86
C SER A 662 -16.58 1.21 15.70
N CYS A 663 -16.01 0.27 16.46
CA CYS A 663 -16.44 -1.12 16.53
C CYS A 663 -17.04 -1.45 17.91
N ASP A 664 -18.17 -0.83 18.24
CA ASP A 664 -18.90 -1.13 19.48
C ASP A 664 -19.54 -2.53 19.49
N ILE A 665 -20.17 -2.88 20.61
CA ILE A 665 -20.77 -4.20 20.80
C ILE A 665 -21.90 -4.50 19.80
N GLU A 666 -22.59 -3.47 19.29
CA GLU A 666 -23.66 -3.67 18.31
C GLU A 666 -23.07 -4.03 16.94
N ARG A 667 -21.98 -3.36 16.54
CA ARG A 667 -21.26 -3.72 15.31
C ARG A 667 -20.65 -5.12 15.42
N GLY A 668 -20.02 -5.42 16.56
CA GLY A 668 -19.44 -6.74 16.82
C GLY A 668 -20.49 -7.86 16.84
N PHE A 669 -21.69 -7.59 17.36
CA PHE A 669 -22.79 -8.55 17.36
C PHE A 669 -23.28 -8.86 15.93
N GLU A 670 -23.45 -7.85 15.08
CA GLU A 670 -23.83 -8.06 13.67
C GLU A 670 -22.83 -8.94 12.93
N GLU A 671 -21.53 -8.69 13.14
CA GLU A 671 -20.44 -9.47 12.57
C GLU A 671 -20.44 -10.90 13.08
N ALA A 672 -20.48 -11.10 14.39
CA ALA A 672 -20.48 -12.43 14.98
C ALA A 672 -21.66 -13.28 14.49
N ILE A 673 -22.89 -12.74 14.48
CA ILE A 673 -24.05 -13.48 13.98
C ILE A 673 -23.89 -13.82 12.50
N THR A 674 -23.35 -12.90 11.69
CA THR A 674 -23.09 -13.14 10.27
C THR A 674 -22.09 -14.29 10.06
N CYS A 675 -20.96 -14.27 10.77
CA CYS A 675 -19.96 -15.33 10.74
C CYS A 675 -20.55 -16.67 11.25
N HIS A 676 -21.37 -16.64 12.30
CA HIS A 676 -22.02 -17.84 12.84
C HIS A 676 -23.05 -18.43 11.89
N MET A 677 -23.80 -17.61 11.15
CA MET A 677 -24.68 -18.07 10.08
C MET A 677 -23.89 -18.76 8.95
N ALA A 678 -22.75 -18.19 8.56
CA ALA A 678 -21.87 -18.76 7.55
C ALA A 678 -21.27 -20.11 8.01
N THR A 679 -20.80 -20.17 9.25
CA THR A 679 -20.28 -21.40 9.88
C THR A 679 -21.37 -22.47 9.98
N ALA A 680 -22.56 -22.13 10.46
CA ALA A 680 -23.69 -23.06 10.57
C ALA A 680 -24.15 -23.57 9.20
N ALA A 681 -24.17 -22.72 8.18
CA ALA A 681 -24.52 -23.13 6.82
C ALA A 681 -23.52 -24.15 6.27
N TYR A 682 -22.22 -23.94 6.51
CA TYR A 682 -21.17 -24.87 6.10
C TYR A 682 -21.27 -26.21 6.84
N LEU A 683 -21.37 -26.19 8.17
CA LEU A 683 -21.37 -27.41 8.98
C LEU A 683 -22.61 -28.30 8.74
N THR A 684 -23.75 -27.69 8.41
CA THR A 684 -25.01 -28.43 8.21
C THR A 684 -25.30 -28.76 6.74
N GLY A 685 -24.62 -28.09 5.80
CA GLY A 685 -24.93 -28.15 4.37
C GLY A 685 -26.29 -27.57 4.00
N ARG A 686 -26.87 -26.70 4.85
CA ARG A 686 -28.20 -26.10 4.65
C ARG A 686 -28.11 -24.59 4.54
N ARG A 687 -29.12 -23.98 3.92
CA ARG A 687 -29.34 -22.53 4.01
C ARG A 687 -29.74 -22.19 5.45
N MET A 688 -29.04 -21.23 6.05
CA MET A 688 -29.33 -20.70 7.38
C MET A 688 -30.04 -19.37 7.26
N ALA A 689 -31.01 -19.10 8.12
CA ALA A 689 -31.67 -17.80 8.21
C ALA A 689 -31.58 -17.22 9.63
N TRP A 690 -31.60 -15.89 9.74
CA TRP A 690 -31.71 -15.20 11.02
C TRP A 690 -33.17 -14.92 11.38
N ASP A 691 -33.59 -15.35 12.56
CA ASP A 691 -34.86 -14.98 13.20
C ASP A 691 -34.57 -13.84 14.20
N PRO A 692 -34.81 -12.56 13.83
CA PRO A 692 -34.49 -11.43 14.70
C PRO A 692 -35.44 -11.30 15.88
N VAL A 693 -36.60 -11.97 15.88
CA VAL A 693 -37.57 -11.91 17.00
C VAL A 693 -37.16 -12.87 18.10
N ARG A 694 -36.73 -14.07 17.71
CA ARG A 694 -36.25 -15.10 18.65
C ARG A 694 -34.75 -15.05 18.91
N GLU A 695 -34.03 -14.17 18.20
CA GLU A 695 -32.58 -14.05 18.19
C GLU A 695 -31.86 -15.39 18.03
N ARG A 696 -32.16 -16.10 16.93
CA ARG A 696 -31.53 -17.39 16.65
C ARG A 696 -31.35 -17.64 15.17
N ILE A 697 -30.38 -18.49 14.86
CA ILE A 697 -30.16 -19.05 13.52
C ILE A 697 -31.12 -20.23 13.34
N VAL A 698 -31.85 -20.27 12.21
CA VAL A 698 -32.86 -21.30 11.87
C VAL A 698 -32.62 -21.95 10.53
#